data_AF-A0A4U0XEC6-F1
#
_entry.id   AF-A0A4U0XEC6-F1
#
_cell.length_a   1.000
_cell.length_b   1.000
_cell.length_c   1.000
_cell.angle_alpha   90.00
_cell.angle_beta   90.00
_cell.angle_gamma   90.00
#
_symmetry.space_group_name_H-M   'P 1'
#
loop_
_entity.id
_entity.type
_entity.pdbx_description
1 polymer ?
#
loop_
_entity_poly.entity_id
_entity_poly.type
_entity_poly.pdbx_seq_one_letter_code
_entity_poly.pdbx_strand_id
1 'polypeptide(L)'
;MASASLSAISAGGSYNILEDIKNDVEIVYFPKGSVLVEQGERNPGLYYVIDGFLDVSVPLDENSTEPNVLGTIPASHGIGASDLLGAPLQKTATGSSRSGSTAGEGGKKRPPNRKSLFLTKPGGLAGYLGTVSSYRSFIDVTAKTDVYVGFLPRASIERIVDRYPLVLLTMAKRLTSLLPRLILHIDFALEWVQVNAGQVIYHQNDESDAIYIVLNGRLRAIQESEDGGVKVIGEYGQGDSVGELEVLTESTRPGTLNAIRDTELAKFPKTLFNSLALEHPGITIKISKIIATRMRALIEDPLSDQGRERTAKGVRSKGSSTVNLRTVAVLPVTAGVPVVEFSSRLINALTQIGTPNGVTSLNHTAVLNHLGRHAFSRMGKLKLSQYLADLEEKYGLVLYVADTNVKSPWTQTCISQADCILLVGVAEGSPNIGEYERFLLTTKTTARKELVLLHAERYCEPGLTRRWLRNRVWVNGSHHHIQMSFRTTAEPVHPQARRFGSALKHRVQVLQAEIQKYTSRRIRQTPLYSAETPFKVDFHRLARRLCGRSVGLVLGGGGARGLAHVGIIRALEEAGIPIDIVGGTSIGSFIGALYAWDADVVPMYGRAKKFAGRMGSMWRASYTTGHEFNRGIFKTFGNSQIEDFWLEFYCNTTNISKSRSEIHTSGYVWRYVRASMSLAGLLPPLCDEGSMLLDGGYIDNLTVQHMKSLGADVIFAVDVGSLDDNQPQAFGDSLSGFWALLNRWNPFSAFANPPTLSEIQARLAYVSSVDALERAKTTPGCRYMRPPIDAYGTLDFAKFDEICELGYQFGKQYLAELREQGVLPVMEETEEKRNLRRTMAPRRASI
;
A
#
# COMPACT_ATOMS: atom_id res chain seq x y z
N MET A 1 22.09 -25.71 54.19
CA MET A 1 21.29 -25.59 55.43
C MET A 1 20.29 -24.44 55.25
N ALA A 2 19.12 -24.57 55.87
CA ALA A 2 17.90 -23.75 55.74
C ALA A 2 16.98 -24.10 54.55
N SER A 3 16.30 -25.23 54.72
CA SER A 3 15.00 -25.55 54.14
C SER A 3 13.92 -24.59 54.66
N ALA A 4 13.33 -23.79 53.79
CA ALA A 4 12.17 -22.95 54.10
C ALA A 4 10.97 -23.38 53.23
N SER A 5 10.18 -24.31 53.79
CA SER A 5 8.71 -24.37 53.77
C SER A 5 7.95 -23.92 52.51
N LEU A 6 7.63 -24.89 51.66
CA LEU A 6 6.62 -24.87 50.57
C LEU A 6 5.18 -25.12 51.09
N SER A 7 4.86 -24.69 52.31
CA SER A 7 3.61 -25.07 53.00
C SER A 7 2.69 -23.86 53.25
N ALA A 8 2.22 -23.22 52.18
CA ALA A 8 1.22 -22.16 52.27
C ALA A 8 0.24 -22.09 51.06
N ILE A 9 -0.08 -23.23 50.45
CA ILE A 9 -1.17 -23.34 49.44
C ILE A 9 -2.11 -24.49 49.80
N SER A 10 -2.64 -24.46 51.03
CA SER A 10 -3.71 -25.38 51.43
C SER A 10 -4.62 -24.70 52.45
N ALA A 11 -5.49 -23.83 51.94
CA ALA A 11 -6.75 -23.45 52.58
C ALA A 11 -7.57 -22.58 51.62
N GLY A 12 -8.67 -23.13 51.06
CA GLY A 12 -9.75 -22.30 50.48
C GLY A 12 -10.34 -22.81 49.17
N GLY A 13 -11.22 -23.82 49.24
CA GLY A 13 -12.23 -24.13 48.22
C GLY A 13 -11.76 -24.99 47.03
N SER A 14 -12.17 -26.26 47.02
CA SER A 14 -12.19 -27.09 45.80
C SER A 14 -13.24 -26.53 44.83
N TYR A 15 -12.88 -25.49 44.08
CA TYR A 15 -13.67 -25.01 42.96
C TYR A 15 -13.67 -26.11 41.88
N ASN A 16 -14.84 -26.66 41.61
CA ASN A 16 -14.99 -27.81 40.74
C ASN A 16 -15.07 -27.32 39.29
N ILE A 17 -14.07 -27.63 38.46
CA ILE A 17 -14.04 -27.24 37.04
C ILE A 17 -15.30 -27.71 36.29
N LEU A 18 -15.92 -28.79 36.77
CA LEU A 18 -17.17 -29.33 36.27
C LEU A 18 -18.36 -28.38 36.49
N GLU A 19 -18.38 -27.62 37.59
CA GLU A 19 -19.44 -26.62 37.83
C GLU A 19 -19.27 -25.40 36.92
N ASP A 20 -18.04 -24.92 36.75
CA ASP A 20 -17.73 -23.82 35.83
C ASP A 20 -18.11 -24.19 34.38
N ILE A 21 -17.77 -25.40 33.93
CA ILE A 21 -18.15 -25.90 32.59
C ILE A 21 -19.67 -26.07 32.47
N LYS A 22 -20.33 -26.67 33.47
CA LYS A 22 -21.77 -26.96 33.41
C LYS A 22 -22.63 -25.72 33.22
N ASN A 23 -22.20 -24.58 33.75
CA ASN A 23 -22.92 -23.31 33.60
C ASN A 23 -22.66 -22.64 32.24
N ASP A 24 -21.58 -23.00 31.55
CA ASP A 24 -21.13 -22.37 30.30
C ASP A 24 -21.45 -23.21 29.05
N VAL A 25 -21.92 -24.45 29.18
CA VAL A 25 -22.35 -25.28 28.03
C VAL A 25 -23.80 -24.97 27.66
N GLU A 26 -24.01 -24.58 26.40
CA GLU A 26 -25.33 -24.31 25.82
C GLU A 26 -25.75 -25.48 24.92
N ILE A 27 -27.01 -25.90 24.98
CA ILE A 27 -27.56 -26.89 24.03
C ILE A 27 -28.19 -26.13 22.86
N VAL A 28 -27.65 -26.32 21.67
CA VAL A 28 -28.05 -25.60 20.46
C VAL A 28 -28.54 -26.59 19.40
N TYR A 29 -29.67 -26.27 18.77
CA TYR A 29 -30.23 -27.01 17.65
C TYR A 29 -29.84 -26.35 16.32
N PHE A 30 -29.40 -27.16 15.37
CA PHE A 30 -29.11 -26.73 13.99
C PHE A 30 -29.93 -27.58 13.00
N PRO A 31 -30.73 -26.96 12.12
CA PRO A 31 -31.44 -27.70 11.08
C PRO A 31 -30.46 -28.19 10.01
N LYS A 32 -30.82 -29.28 9.33
CA LYS A 32 -30.06 -29.83 8.22
C LYS A 32 -29.69 -28.75 7.18
N GLY A 33 -28.42 -28.71 6.81
CA GLY A 33 -27.85 -27.77 5.85
C GLY A 33 -27.23 -26.51 6.49
N SER A 34 -27.39 -26.31 7.80
CA SER A 34 -26.77 -25.18 8.51
C SER A 34 -25.25 -25.29 8.51
N VAL A 35 -24.56 -24.17 8.31
CA VAL A 35 -23.12 -24.07 8.49
C VAL A 35 -22.83 -23.57 9.90
N LEU A 36 -22.09 -24.34 10.68
CA LEU A 36 -21.74 -24.02 12.07
C LEU A 36 -20.42 -23.25 12.15
N VAL A 37 -19.48 -23.59 11.27
CA VAL A 37 -18.17 -22.95 11.14
C VAL A 37 -17.85 -22.87 9.66
N GLU A 38 -17.54 -21.67 9.16
CA GLU A 38 -17.03 -21.49 7.81
C GLU A 38 -15.50 -21.46 7.79
N GLN A 39 -14.90 -21.93 6.70
CA GLN A 39 -13.47 -21.78 6.47
C GLN A 39 -13.08 -20.29 6.51
N GLY A 40 -11.99 -19.99 7.22
CA GLY A 40 -11.49 -18.63 7.40
C GLY A 40 -12.17 -17.86 8.53
N GLU A 41 -13.28 -18.37 9.09
CA GLU A 41 -13.85 -17.81 10.31
C GLU A 41 -13.07 -18.25 11.55
N ARG A 42 -13.10 -17.41 12.57
CA ARG A 42 -12.50 -17.76 13.85
C ARG A 42 -13.40 -18.78 14.52
N ASN A 43 -12.82 -19.91 14.94
CA ASN A 43 -13.62 -20.97 15.51
C ASN A 43 -14.38 -20.47 16.77
N PRO A 44 -15.72 -20.49 16.77
CA PRO A 44 -16.54 -19.92 17.84
C PRO A 44 -16.44 -20.69 19.16
N GLY A 45 -16.04 -21.97 19.12
CA GLY A 45 -15.89 -22.80 20.30
C GLY A 45 -15.80 -24.29 19.98
N LEU A 46 -16.13 -25.10 20.97
CA LEU A 46 -16.23 -26.56 20.82
C LEU A 46 -17.68 -26.98 20.66
N TYR A 47 -17.91 -27.90 19.74
CA TYR A 47 -19.21 -28.52 19.52
C TYR A 47 -19.15 -29.99 19.88
N TYR A 48 -19.90 -30.39 20.89
CA TYR A 48 -20.10 -31.80 21.26
C TYR A 48 -21.42 -32.29 20.65
N VAL A 49 -21.37 -33.29 19.77
CA VAL A 49 -22.57 -33.78 19.09
C VAL A 49 -23.37 -34.66 20.05
N ILE A 50 -24.57 -34.22 20.42
CA ILE A 50 -25.51 -34.96 21.27
C ILE A 50 -26.33 -35.91 20.40
N ASP A 51 -26.88 -35.40 19.30
CA ASP A 51 -27.66 -36.16 18.33
C ASP A 51 -27.50 -35.58 16.91
N GLY A 52 -27.63 -36.43 15.89
CA GLY A 52 -27.41 -36.10 14.48
C GLY A 52 -25.95 -36.20 13.99
N PHE A 53 -25.67 -35.67 12.80
CA PHE A 53 -24.36 -35.75 12.15
C PHE A 53 -23.86 -34.40 11.62
N LEU A 54 -22.61 -34.06 11.96
CA LEU A 54 -21.88 -32.92 11.39
C LEU A 54 -20.88 -33.40 10.33
N ASP A 55 -20.91 -32.81 9.15
CA ASP A 55 -19.94 -33.06 8.07
C ASP A 55 -18.84 -31.99 8.11
N VAL A 56 -17.59 -32.45 8.15
CA VAL A 56 -16.40 -31.61 8.07
C VAL A 56 -15.88 -31.67 6.65
N SER A 57 -15.87 -30.54 5.96
CA SER A 57 -15.54 -30.46 4.54
C SER A 57 -14.59 -29.31 4.21
N VAL A 58 -13.98 -29.36 3.02
CA VAL A 58 -13.16 -28.26 2.47
C VAL A 58 -13.80 -27.85 1.14
N PRO A 59 -14.03 -26.56 0.88
CA PRO A 59 -14.54 -26.09 -0.40
C PRO A 59 -13.51 -26.34 -1.51
N LEU A 60 -13.98 -26.75 -2.69
CA LEU A 60 -13.21 -26.87 -3.93
C LEU A 60 -13.48 -25.60 -4.75
N ASP A 61 -12.50 -24.73 -4.87
CA ASP A 61 -12.58 -23.59 -5.78
C ASP A 61 -12.50 -24.08 -7.24
N GLU A 62 -13.56 -23.88 -8.02
CA GLU A 62 -13.66 -24.34 -9.43
C GLU A 62 -12.67 -23.64 -10.38
N ASN A 63 -11.95 -22.61 -9.93
CA ASN A 63 -10.96 -21.86 -10.73
C ASN A 63 -9.52 -21.89 -10.18
N SER A 64 -9.23 -22.65 -9.13
CA SER A 64 -7.85 -22.83 -8.67
C SER A 64 -7.50 -24.30 -8.61
N THR A 65 -6.48 -24.69 -9.37
CA THR A 65 -5.76 -25.91 -9.04
C THR A 65 -5.11 -25.71 -7.66
N GLU A 66 -5.75 -26.31 -6.66
CA GLU A 66 -5.32 -26.49 -5.26
C GLU A 66 -5.59 -25.34 -4.27
N PRO A 67 -6.04 -25.67 -3.03
CA PRO A 67 -6.23 -24.68 -1.97
C PRO A 67 -4.89 -24.07 -1.60
N ASN A 68 -4.88 -22.75 -1.43
CA ASN A 68 -3.72 -21.96 -1.03
C ASN A 68 -3.43 -22.18 0.48
N VAL A 69 -3.01 -23.40 0.85
CA VAL A 69 -2.79 -23.84 2.25
C VAL A 69 -1.71 -22.99 2.96
N LEU A 70 -0.83 -22.34 2.20
CA LEU A 70 0.28 -21.53 2.72
C LEU A 70 0.04 -20.02 2.65
N GLY A 71 -1.09 -19.54 2.13
CA GLY A 71 -1.46 -18.10 2.17
C GLY A 71 -0.54 -17.14 1.37
N THR A 72 0.37 -17.64 0.55
CA THR A 72 1.49 -16.86 -0.03
C THR A 72 1.20 -16.21 -1.39
N ILE A 73 -0.05 -16.16 -1.85
CA ILE A 73 -0.38 -15.58 -3.16
C ILE A 73 -1.39 -14.45 -2.94
N PRO A 74 -1.07 -13.19 -3.29
CA PRO A 74 -2.09 -12.15 -3.34
C PRO A 74 -3.09 -12.52 -4.42
N ALA A 75 -4.38 -12.42 -4.13
CA ALA A 75 -5.46 -12.71 -5.08
C ALA A 75 -5.41 -11.72 -6.26
N SER A 76 -4.62 -12.03 -7.29
CA SER A 76 -4.68 -11.36 -8.58
C SER A 76 -5.63 -12.14 -9.49
N HIS A 77 -6.68 -11.48 -9.97
CA HIS A 77 -7.54 -12.01 -11.03
C HIS A 77 -6.70 -12.31 -12.28
N GLY A 78 -6.58 -13.59 -12.65
CA GLY A 78 -5.83 -14.06 -13.81
C GLY A 78 -6.52 -15.23 -14.48
N ILE A 79 -6.51 -15.21 -15.82
CA ILE A 79 -7.31 -15.97 -16.78
C ILE A 79 -6.93 -17.47 -16.81
N GLY A 80 -7.92 -18.34 -16.97
CA GLY A 80 -7.79 -19.80 -16.86
C GLY A 80 -7.01 -20.48 -18.01
N ALA A 81 -6.30 -21.54 -17.66
CA ALA A 81 -5.43 -22.34 -18.54
C ALA A 81 -6.16 -23.36 -19.44
N SER A 82 -7.47 -23.23 -19.65
CA SER A 82 -8.28 -24.19 -20.42
C SER A 82 -8.23 -24.01 -21.94
N ASP A 83 -7.61 -22.93 -22.45
CA ASP A 83 -7.56 -22.64 -23.90
C ASP A 83 -6.34 -23.21 -24.63
N LEU A 84 -5.48 -24.01 -23.96
CA LEU A 84 -4.15 -24.36 -24.47
C LEU A 84 -3.90 -25.84 -24.76
N LEU A 85 -4.89 -26.72 -24.61
CA LEU A 85 -4.75 -28.13 -25.00
C LEU A 85 -5.90 -28.54 -25.92
N GLY A 86 -5.53 -28.81 -27.18
CA GLY A 86 -6.42 -29.09 -28.30
C GLY A 86 -7.53 -30.11 -28.00
N ALA A 87 -8.68 -29.82 -28.60
CA ALA A 87 -9.91 -30.59 -28.47
C ALA A 87 -9.73 -32.09 -28.80
N PRO A 88 -10.17 -33.01 -27.93
CA PRO A 88 -10.49 -34.36 -28.35
C PRO A 88 -11.94 -34.41 -28.89
N LEU A 89 -12.02 -34.72 -30.18
CA LEU A 89 -13.13 -35.30 -30.95
C LEU A 89 -14.45 -35.59 -30.20
N GLN A 90 -15.50 -34.90 -30.64
CA GLN A 90 -16.90 -35.17 -30.33
C GLN A 90 -17.30 -36.62 -30.65
N LYS A 91 -17.82 -37.33 -29.65
CA LYS A 91 -18.69 -38.49 -29.87
C LYS A 91 -20.15 -38.08 -29.69
N THR A 92 -20.88 -38.20 -30.78
CA THR A 92 -22.32 -38.08 -30.94
C THR A 92 -23.08 -39.17 -30.17
N ALA A 93 -24.11 -38.78 -29.40
CA ALA A 93 -25.24 -39.64 -29.05
C ALA A 93 -26.49 -38.80 -28.69
N THR A 94 -27.33 -38.60 -29.70
CA THR A 94 -28.81 -38.73 -29.71
C THR A 94 -29.65 -38.47 -28.44
N GLY A 95 -30.43 -37.36 -28.49
CA GLY A 95 -31.91 -37.34 -28.46
C GLY A 95 -32.68 -37.80 -27.20
N SER A 96 -33.38 -36.88 -26.54
CA SER A 96 -34.85 -36.77 -26.66
C SER A 96 -35.43 -35.59 -25.85
N SER A 97 -36.57 -35.13 -26.36
CA SER A 97 -37.40 -33.98 -26.06
C SER A 97 -38.03 -33.87 -24.65
N ARG A 98 -38.25 -32.65 -24.15
CA ARG A 98 -39.58 -31.96 -24.16
C ARG A 98 -39.56 -30.62 -23.41
N SER A 99 -40.36 -29.70 -23.92
CA SER A 99 -40.57 -28.32 -23.52
C SER A 99 -41.77 -28.14 -22.56
N GLY A 100 -41.77 -27.00 -21.85
CA GLY A 100 -42.92 -26.39 -21.13
C GLY A 100 -42.81 -26.49 -19.58
N SER A 101 -43.07 -25.48 -18.76
CA SER A 101 -43.41 -24.06 -18.90
C SER A 101 -43.39 -23.43 -17.49
N THR A 102 -42.81 -22.23 -17.39
CA THR A 102 -43.12 -21.11 -16.45
C THR A 102 -43.60 -21.39 -15.01
N ALA A 103 -42.78 -20.99 -14.01
CA ALA A 103 -43.12 -20.01 -12.96
C ALA A 103 -41.93 -19.88 -11.98
N GLY A 104 -41.67 -18.67 -11.49
CA GLY A 104 -40.42 -18.27 -10.84
C GLY A 104 -40.19 -18.81 -9.43
N GLU A 105 -38.92 -18.98 -9.10
CA GLU A 105 -38.41 -19.00 -7.73
C GLU A 105 -36.95 -18.52 -7.73
N GLY A 106 -36.59 -17.73 -6.72
CA GLY A 106 -35.36 -16.94 -6.64
C GLY A 106 -34.07 -17.72 -6.87
N GLY A 107 -33.06 -17.00 -7.35
CA GLY A 107 -31.73 -17.54 -7.61
C GLY A 107 -31.11 -18.22 -6.40
N LYS A 108 -31.28 -19.53 -6.29
CA LYS A 108 -30.43 -20.39 -5.46
C LYS A 108 -29.07 -20.44 -6.14
N LYS A 109 -28.09 -19.71 -5.59
CA LYS A 109 -26.66 -19.96 -5.85
C LYS A 109 -26.43 -21.47 -5.77
N ARG A 110 -25.84 -22.07 -6.82
CA ARG A 110 -25.40 -23.48 -6.77
C ARG A 110 -24.53 -23.65 -5.52
N PRO A 111 -24.71 -24.73 -4.73
CA PRO A 111 -23.88 -24.96 -3.57
C PRO A 111 -22.42 -25.11 -4.04
N PRO A 112 -21.44 -24.48 -3.34
CA PRO A 112 -20.03 -24.64 -3.68
C PRO A 112 -19.69 -26.13 -3.65
N ASN A 113 -18.89 -26.58 -4.62
CA ASN A 113 -18.45 -27.96 -4.72
C ASN A 113 -17.59 -28.25 -3.49
N ARG A 114 -18.04 -29.11 -2.56
CA ARG A 114 -17.37 -29.35 -1.27
C ARG A 114 -16.83 -30.77 -1.20
N LYS A 115 -15.58 -30.92 -0.74
CA LYS A 115 -14.97 -32.24 -0.46
C LYS A 115 -15.14 -32.57 1.02
N SER A 116 -16.02 -33.52 1.33
CA SER A 116 -16.16 -34.06 2.69
C SER A 116 -14.88 -34.79 3.10
N LEU A 117 -14.34 -34.43 4.27
CA LEU A 117 -13.16 -35.05 4.89
C LEU A 117 -13.59 -36.18 5.82
N PHE A 118 -14.49 -35.89 6.77
CA PHE A 118 -15.02 -36.87 7.72
C PHE A 118 -16.34 -36.42 8.34
N LEU A 119 -17.08 -37.38 8.90
CA LEU A 119 -18.36 -37.16 9.58
C LEU A 119 -18.21 -37.29 11.09
N THR A 120 -18.62 -36.26 11.83
CA THR A 120 -18.69 -36.29 13.31
C THR A 120 -20.04 -36.86 13.73
N LYS A 121 -20.00 -38.00 14.41
CA LYS A 121 -21.17 -38.74 14.92
C LYS A 121 -21.52 -38.31 16.36
N PRO A 122 -22.69 -38.70 16.89
CA PRO A 122 -23.01 -38.48 18.31
C PRO A 122 -21.90 -39.01 19.24
N GLY A 123 -21.53 -38.22 20.24
CA GLY A 123 -20.38 -38.45 21.11
C GLY A 123 -19.04 -37.87 20.60
N GLY A 124 -19.02 -37.34 19.38
CA GLY A 124 -17.86 -36.69 18.77
C GLY A 124 -17.73 -35.20 19.09
N LEU A 125 -16.53 -34.66 18.86
CA LEU A 125 -16.21 -33.22 19.00
C LEU A 125 -15.87 -32.62 17.63
N ALA A 126 -16.46 -31.47 17.32
CA ALA A 126 -16.08 -30.62 16.20
C ALA A 126 -15.51 -29.29 16.71
N GLY A 127 -14.67 -28.63 15.90
CA GLY A 127 -13.98 -27.39 16.28
C GLY A 127 -12.77 -27.58 17.21
N TYR A 128 -12.30 -28.81 17.42
CA TYR A 128 -11.23 -29.09 18.39
C TYR A 128 -9.91 -28.37 18.05
N LEU A 129 -9.44 -28.52 16.81
CA LEU A 129 -8.18 -27.93 16.36
C LEU A 129 -8.18 -26.41 16.49
N GLY A 130 -9.18 -25.72 15.93
CA GLY A 130 -9.28 -24.26 15.98
C GLY A 130 -9.45 -23.68 17.39
N THR A 131 -9.99 -24.47 18.33
CA THR A 131 -10.05 -24.08 19.74
C THR A 131 -8.68 -24.13 20.41
N VAL A 132 -7.90 -25.18 20.15
CA VAL A 132 -6.58 -25.38 20.78
C VAL A 132 -5.52 -24.48 20.15
N SER A 133 -5.51 -24.38 18.81
CA SER A 133 -4.49 -23.61 18.08
C SER A 133 -4.76 -22.11 18.04
N SER A 134 -5.96 -21.67 18.41
CA SER A 134 -6.45 -20.29 18.26
C SER A 134 -6.59 -19.76 16.82
N TYR A 135 -6.15 -20.53 15.82
CA TYR A 135 -6.20 -20.17 14.40
C TYR A 135 -7.63 -20.17 13.83
N ARG A 136 -7.81 -19.42 12.73
CA ARG A 136 -9.00 -19.50 11.86
C ARG A 136 -9.22 -20.92 11.35
N SER A 137 -10.49 -21.29 11.15
CA SER A 137 -10.86 -22.64 10.71
C SER A 137 -10.35 -22.91 9.29
N PHE A 138 -9.72 -24.06 9.07
CA PHE A 138 -9.33 -24.54 7.74
C PHE A 138 -10.45 -25.34 7.04
N ILE A 139 -11.58 -25.53 7.72
CA ILE A 139 -12.66 -26.44 7.34
C ILE A 139 -14.02 -25.78 7.51
N ASP A 140 -14.97 -26.22 6.70
CA ASP A 140 -16.40 -25.99 6.90
C ASP A 140 -16.97 -27.11 7.77
N VAL A 141 -17.73 -26.75 8.81
CA VAL A 141 -18.51 -27.69 9.62
C VAL A 141 -19.99 -27.47 9.32
N THR A 142 -20.65 -28.47 8.74
CA THR A 142 -22.05 -28.36 8.29
C THR A 142 -22.95 -29.44 8.87
N ALA A 143 -24.20 -29.11 9.18
CA ALA A 143 -25.18 -30.06 9.67
C ALA A 143 -25.70 -30.93 8.51
N LYS A 144 -25.35 -32.22 8.49
CA LYS A 144 -25.81 -33.15 7.43
C LYS A 144 -27.23 -33.68 7.71
N THR A 145 -27.59 -33.74 8.98
CA THR A 145 -28.94 -33.96 9.49
C THR A 145 -29.30 -32.83 10.43
N ASP A 146 -30.54 -32.80 10.89
CA ASP A 146 -30.89 -32.05 12.08
C ASP A 146 -29.99 -32.52 13.22
N VAL A 147 -29.40 -31.58 13.95
CA VAL A 147 -28.35 -31.83 14.93
C VAL A 147 -28.64 -31.07 16.22
N TYR A 148 -28.42 -31.75 17.34
CA TYR A 148 -28.31 -31.13 18.66
C TYR A 148 -26.85 -31.19 19.10
N VAL A 149 -26.29 -30.05 19.47
CA VAL A 149 -24.91 -29.95 19.97
C VAL A 149 -24.86 -29.26 21.33
N GLY A 150 -23.97 -29.74 22.19
CA GLY A 150 -23.47 -28.97 23.33
C GLY A 150 -22.37 -28.02 22.82
N PHE A 151 -22.66 -26.73 22.82
CA PHE A 151 -21.74 -25.68 22.44
C PHE A 151 -21.05 -25.12 23.68
N LEU A 152 -19.71 -25.14 23.68
CA LEU A 152 -18.91 -24.45 24.69
C LEU A 152 -18.21 -23.26 24.02
N PRO A 153 -18.61 -22.01 24.34
CA PRO A 153 -18.02 -20.82 23.74
C PRO A 153 -16.53 -20.71 24.01
N ARG A 154 -15.77 -20.25 23.01
CA ARG A 154 -14.32 -20.03 23.14
C ARG A 154 -13.96 -19.11 24.31
N ALA A 155 -14.72 -18.05 24.55
CA ALA A 155 -14.48 -17.12 25.66
C ALA A 155 -14.57 -17.81 27.04
N SER A 156 -15.40 -18.84 27.17
CA SER A 156 -15.48 -19.66 28.38
C SER A 156 -14.26 -20.57 28.51
N ILE A 157 -13.79 -21.14 27.41
CA ILE A 157 -12.57 -21.96 27.38
C ILE A 157 -11.34 -21.12 27.75
N GLU A 158 -11.18 -19.93 27.18
CA GLU A 158 -10.09 -19.00 27.52
C GLU A 158 -10.13 -18.65 29.02
N ARG A 159 -11.30 -18.33 29.57
CA ARG A 159 -11.48 -18.06 31.01
C ARG A 159 -11.13 -19.26 31.90
N ILE A 160 -11.49 -20.47 31.48
CA ILE A 160 -11.16 -21.72 32.17
C ILE A 160 -9.66 -21.98 32.10
N VAL A 161 -9.03 -21.79 30.93
CA VAL A 161 -7.59 -21.99 30.73
C VAL A 161 -6.76 -20.98 31.53
N ASP A 162 -7.20 -19.72 31.60
CA ASP A 162 -6.55 -18.68 32.40
C ASP A 162 -6.55 -19.03 33.90
N ARG A 163 -7.63 -19.65 34.38
CA ARG A 163 -7.76 -20.11 35.77
C ARG A 163 -7.08 -21.47 36.00
N TYR A 164 -7.14 -22.37 35.02
CA TYR A 164 -6.64 -23.74 35.07
C TYR A 164 -5.80 -24.08 33.82
N PRO A 165 -4.52 -23.62 33.75
CA PRO A 165 -3.67 -23.81 32.56
C PRO A 165 -3.43 -25.29 32.18
N LEU A 166 -3.57 -26.21 33.14
CA LEU A 166 -3.50 -27.65 32.92
C LEU A 166 -4.51 -28.15 31.88
N VAL A 167 -5.66 -27.50 31.75
CA VAL A 167 -6.69 -27.88 30.75
C VAL A 167 -6.11 -27.75 29.34
N LEU A 168 -5.45 -26.64 29.03
CA LEU A 168 -4.83 -26.45 27.71
C LEU A 168 -3.77 -27.51 27.42
N LEU A 169 -2.94 -27.85 28.42
CA LEU A 169 -1.94 -28.92 28.29
C LEU A 169 -2.59 -30.29 28.04
N THR A 170 -3.68 -30.61 28.73
CA THR A 170 -4.42 -31.86 28.47
C THR A 170 -5.06 -31.89 27.09
N MET A 171 -5.57 -30.75 26.61
CA MET A 171 -6.12 -30.63 25.27
C MET A 171 -5.03 -30.77 24.21
N ALA A 172 -3.91 -30.08 24.36
CA ALA A 172 -2.75 -30.20 23.47
C ALA A 172 -2.21 -31.64 23.45
N LYS A 173 -2.09 -32.30 24.60
CA LYS A 173 -1.68 -33.71 24.68
C LYS A 173 -2.63 -34.62 23.91
N ARG A 174 -3.95 -34.42 24.04
CA ARG A 174 -4.93 -35.20 23.27
C ARG A 174 -4.82 -34.90 21.77
N LEU A 175 -4.56 -33.65 21.37
CA LEU A 175 -4.33 -33.30 19.97
C LEU A 175 -3.15 -34.09 19.39
N THR A 176 -2.02 -34.18 20.10
CA THR A 176 -0.86 -34.95 19.61
C THR A 176 -1.17 -36.43 19.35
N SER A 177 -2.09 -37.04 20.11
CA SER A 177 -2.53 -38.42 19.86
C SER A 177 -3.43 -38.59 18.64
N LEU A 178 -4.05 -37.50 18.15
CA LEU A 178 -4.91 -37.49 16.97
C LEU A 178 -4.16 -37.13 15.69
N LEU A 179 -2.96 -36.56 15.80
CA LEU A 179 -2.16 -36.17 14.64
C LEU A 179 -1.55 -37.39 13.94
N PRO A 180 -1.51 -37.43 12.60
CA PRO A 180 -0.81 -38.46 11.85
C PRO A 180 0.68 -38.53 12.23
N ARG A 181 1.27 -39.72 12.16
CA ARG A 181 2.71 -39.94 12.40
C ARG A 181 3.61 -39.01 11.58
N LEU A 182 3.20 -38.70 10.34
CA LEU A 182 3.90 -37.76 9.48
C LEU A 182 4.01 -36.35 10.10
N ILE A 183 2.92 -35.82 10.66
CA ILE A 183 2.93 -34.49 11.29
C ILE A 183 3.79 -34.51 12.55
N LEU A 184 3.72 -35.59 13.34
CA LEU A 184 4.57 -35.75 14.53
C LEU A 184 6.06 -35.85 14.17
N HIS A 185 6.40 -36.50 13.05
CA HIS A 185 7.77 -36.56 12.56
C HIS A 185 8.29 -35.19 12.13
N ILE A 186 7.44 -34.40 11.44
CA ILE A 186 7.76 -33.02 11.06
C ILE A 186 7.95 -32.15 12.31
N ASP A 187 7.00 -32.19 13.26
CA ASP A 187 7.05 -31.44 14.51
C ASP A 187 8.34 -31.72 15.31
N PHE A 188 8.73 -32.99 15.40
CA PHE A 188 9.97 -33.38 16.08
C PHE A 188 11.24 -32.82 15.44
N ALA A 189 11.25 -32.67 14.11
CA ALA A 189 12.42 -32.23 13.36
C ALA A 189 12.44 -30.72 13.08
N LEU A 190 11.34 -30.01 13.33
CA LEU A 190 11.26 -28.56 13.24
C LEU A 190 11.97 -27.91 14.43
N GLU A 191 12.76 -26.87 14.16
CA GLU A 191 13.40 -26.07 15.20
C GLU A 191 12.70 -24.70 15.29
N TRP A 192 12.30 -24.31 16.50
CA TRP A 192 11.71 -23.00 16.75
C TRP A 192 12.81 -21.96 17.03
N VAL A 193 12.89 -20.93 16.21
CA VAL A 193 13.94 -19.90 16.27
C VAL A 193 13.31 -18.53 16.55
N GLN A 194 13.80 -17.85 17.59
CA GLN A 194 13.40 -16.49 17.91
C GLN A 194 14.52 -15.51 17.53
N VAL A 195 14.17 -14.48 16.77
CA VAL A 195 15.10 -13.53 16.16
C VAL A 195 14.67 -12.12 16.54
N ASN A 196 15.60 -11.30 17.06
CA ASN A 196 15.29 -9.93 17.42
C ASN A 196 15.27 -9.02 16.18
N ALA A 197 14.58 -7.88 16.26
CA ALA A 197 14.60 -6.86 15.22
C ALA A 197 16.03 -6.45 14.83
N GLY A 198 16.35 -6.49 13.54
CA GLY A 198 17.64 -6.15 12.97
C GLY A 198 18.70 -7.26 12.99
N GLN A 199 18.41 -8.42 13.59
CA GLN A 199 19.33 -9.56 13.60
C GLN A 199 19.36 -10.25 12.24
N VAL A 200 20.56 -10.66 11.82
CA VAL A 200 20.81 -11.42 10.58
C VAL A 200 20.63 -12.91 10.86
N ILE A 201 19.96 -13.62 9.94
CA ILE A 201 19.68 -15.04 10.03
C ILE A 201 20.74 -15.85 9.27
N TYR A 202 21.06 -15.43 8.05
CA TYR A 202 22.16 -15.94 7.24
C TYR A 202 22.70 -14.83 6.33
N HIS A 203 23.93 -15.00 5.86
CA HIS A 203 24.62 -14.09 4.95
C HIS A 203 24.54 -14.55 3.50
N GLN A 204 24.75 -13.61 2.59
CA GLN A 204 24.91 -13.89 1.17
C GLN A 204 26.09 -14.86 0.96
N ASN A 205 25.90 -15.83 0.07
CA ASN A 205 26.82 -16.91 -0.27
C ASN A 205 27.00 -18.00 0.81
N ASP A 206 26.28 -17.95 1.93
CA ASP A 206 26.23 -19.07 2.87
C ASP A 206 25.63 -20.33 2.19
N GLU A 207 25.97 -21.51 2.69
CA GLU A 207 25.37 -22.76 2.23
C GLU A 207 23.89 -22.88 2.65
N SER A 208 23.09 -23.57 1.82
CA SER A 208 21.67 -23.79 2.11
C SER A 208 21.45 -24.95 3.08
N ASP A 209 21.22 -24.62 4.35
CA ASP A 209 21.05 -25.58 5.45
C ASP A 209 19.57 -25.89 5.77
N ALA A 210 18.68 -24.92 5.57
CA ALA A 210 17.26 -25.02 5.94
C ALA A 210 16.33 -24.11 5.14
N ILE A 211 15.04 -24.40 5.21
CA ILE A 211 13.95 -23.51 4.80
C ILE A 211 13.43 -22.83 6.07
N TYR A 212 13.20 -21.52 6.03
CA TYR A 212 12.66 -20.77 7.15
C TYR A 212 11.21 -20.40 6.88
N ILE A 213 10.30 -20.71 7.80
CA ILE A 213 8.89 -20.36 7.73
C ILE A 213 8.63 -19.27 8.77
N VAL A 214 8.05 -18.15 8.35
CA VAL A 214 7.75 -17.03 9.24
C VAL A 214 6.45 -17.32 9.98
N LEU A 215 6.54 -17.63 11.27
CA LEU A 215 5.38 -17.89 12.12
C LEU A 215 4.75 -16.57 12.60
N ASN A 216 5.59 -15.63 13.03
CA ASN A 216 5.22 -14.27 13.37
C ASN A 216 6.42 -13.36 13.09
N GLY A 217 6.21 -12.11 12.71
CA GLY A 217 7.29 -11.20 12.35
C GLY A 217 7.35 -10.89 10.86
N ARG A 218 8.50 -10.34 10.45
CA ARG A 218 8.75 -9.95 9.05
C ARG A 218 10.24 -9.96 8.77
N LEU A 219 10.62 -10.53 7.64
CA LEU A 219 12.01 -10.63 7.18
C LEU A 219 12.24 -9.81 5.91
N ARG A 220 13.48 -9.41 5.67
CA ARG A 220 13.93 -8.77 4.43
C ARG A 220 15.21 -9.44 3.94
N ALA A 221 15.22 -9.82 2.66
CA ALA A 221 16.41 -10.28 1.96
C ALA A 221 17.08 -9.10 1.25
N ILE A 222 18.38 -8.92 1.49
CA ILE A 222 19.21 -7.88 0.87
C ILE A 222 20.39 -8.52 0.15
N GLN A 223 20.68 -8.04 -1.05
CA GLN A 223 21.85 -8.41 -1.85
C GLN A 223 22.83 -7.25 -1.86
N GLU A 224 24.09 -7.52 -1.56
CA GLU A 224 25.15 -6.54 -1.68
C GLU A 224 25.76 -6.65 -3.08
N SER A 225 25.75 -5.54 -3.82
CA SER A 225 26.42 -5.42 -5.11
C SER A 225 27.91 -5.12 -4.91
N GLU A 226 28.75 -5.50 -5.87
CA GLU A 226 30.21 -5.29 -5.84
C GLU A 226 30.62 -3.82 -5.65
N ASP A 227 29.75 -2.87 -6.07
CA ASP A 227 29.93 -1.42 -5.89
C ASP A 227 29.57 -0.90 -4.48
N GLY A 228 29.28 -1.78 -3.52
CA GLY A 228 28.83 -1.41 -2.15
C GLY A 228 27.37 -0.94 -2.09
N GLY A 229 26.60 -1.18 -3.14
CA GLY A 229 25.15 -0.91 -3.17
C GLY A 229 24.37 -2.04 -2.51
N VAL A 230 23.43 -1.71 -1.63
CA VAL A 230 22.52 -2.71 -1.03
C VAL A 230 21.19 -2.70 -1.78
N LYS A 231 20.82 -3.83 -2.37
CA LYS A 231 19.59 -4.07 -3.13
C LYS A 231 18.64 -4.95 -2.31
N VAL A 232 17.38 -4.56 -2.18
CA VAL A 232 16.37 -5.42 -1.53
C VAL A 232 15.86 -6.44 -2.55
N ILE A 233 16.00 -7.74 -2.24
CA ILE A 233 15.50 -8.84 -3.09
C ILE A 233 14.00 -9.04 -2.85
N GLY A 234 13.59 -9.08 -1.58
CA GLY A 234 12.22 -9.35 -1.18
C GLY A 234 11.99 -9.15 0.32
N GLU A 235 10.72 -9.09 0.70
CA GLU A 235 10.26 -9.09 2.09
C GLU A 235 9.27 -10.24 2.30
N TYR A 236 9.30 -10.83 3.48
CA TYR A 236 8.52 -12.02 3.82
C TYR A 236 7.78 -11.78 5.13
N GLY A 237 6.46 -11.92 5.12
CA GLY A 237 5.59 -11.74 6.28
C GLY A 237 5.16 -13.08 6.90
N GLN A 238 4.24 -13.02 7.86
CA GLN A 238 3.65 -14.22 8.48
C GLN A 238 3.06 -15.16 7.43
N GLY A 239 3.42 -16.44 7.49
CA GLY A 239 3.01 -17.49 6.58
C GLY A 239 3.96 -17.72 5.40
N ASP A 240 4.84 -16.76 5.11
CA ASP A 240 5.80 -16.89 4.02
C ASP A 240 6.95 -17.84 4.39
N SER A 241 7.52 -18.47 3.35
CA SER A 241 8.72 -19.30 3.44
C SER A 241 9.89 -18.63 2.71
N VAL A 242 11.11 -18.87 3.19
CA VAL A 242 12.35 -18.39 2.57
C VAL A 242 13.36 -19.51 2.53
N GLY A 243 14.10 -19.61 1.42
CA GLY A 243 15.20 -20.56 1.28
C GLY A 243 14.83 -21.86 0.59
N GLU A 244 13.58 -22.01 0.13
CA GLU A 244 13.10 -23.25 -0.50
C GLU A 244 13.80 -23.58 -1.82
N LEU A 245 14.14 -22.55 -2.61
CA LEU A 245 14.82 -22.75 -3.88
C LEU A 245 16.23 -23.27 -3.64
N GLU A 246 16.98 -22.62 -2.76
CA GLU A 246 18.39 -22.93 -2.51
C GLU A 246 18.56 -24.31 -1.88
N VAL A 247 17.61 -24.75 -1.05
CA VAL A 247 17.61 -26.10 -0.47
C VAL A 247 17.36 -27.16 -1.55
N LEU A 248 16.50 -26.88 -2.53
CA LEU A 248 16.18 -27.78 -3.64
C LEU A 248 17.27 -27.86 -4.70
N THR A 249 17.86 -26.72 -5.05
CA THR A 249 18.89 -26.61 -6.08
C THR A 249 20.30 -26.84 -5.55
N GLU A 250 20.45 -26.98 -4.24
CA GLU A 250 21.74 -27.06 -3.54
C GLU A 250 22.67 -25.88 -3.87
N SER A 251 22.09 -24.70 -4.09
CA SER A 251 22.83 -23.47 -4.35
C SER A 251 23.09 -22.69 -3.06
N THR A 252 24.03 -21.74 -3.12
CA THR A 252 24.29 -20.82 -2.02
C THR A 252 23.19 -19.77 -1.88
N ARG A 253 23.13 -19.09 -0.73
CA ARG A 253 22.15 -18.04 -0.44
C ARG A 253 22.39 -16.81 -1.35
N PRO A 254 21.39 -16.32 -2.11
CA PRO A 254 21.57 -15.22 -3.06
C PRO A 254 21.73 -13.84 -2.40
N GLY A 255 21.40 -13.72 -1.12
CA GLY A 255 21.48 -12.48 -0.34
C GLY A 255 21.47 -12.74 1.17
N THR A 256 21.73 -11.70 1.95
CA THR A 256 21.67 -11.72 3.42
C THR A 256 20.22 -11.54 3.89
N LEU A 257 19.75 -12.38 4.81
CA LEU A 257 18.38 -12.32 5.35
C LEU A 257 18.40 -11.71 6.76
N ASN A 258 17.62 -10.65 6.99
CA ASN A 258 17.50 -10.01 8.30
C ASN A 258 16.05 -9.87 8.76
N ALA A 259 15.86 -9.82 10.08
CA ALA A 259 14.57 -9.56 10.68
C ALA A 259 14.27 -8.05 10.71
N ILE A 260 13.09 -7.64 10.25
CA ILE A 260 12.63 -6.24 10.30
C ILE A 260 12.17 -5.88 11.71
N ARG A 261 11.43 -6.81 12.32
CA ARG A 261 10.90 -6.74 13.68
C ARG A 261 11.19 -8.04 14.43
N ASP A 262 10.89 -8.08 15.73
CA ASP A 262 11.01 -9.31 16.50
C ASP A 262 10.19 -10.42 15.81
N THR A 263 10.85 -11.51 15.44
CA THR A 263 10.34 -12.54 14.53
C THR A 263 10.51 -13.93 15.14
N GLU A 264 9.50 -14.77 14.95
CA GLU A 264 9.47 -16.18 15.31
C GLU A 264 9.43 -17.01 14.02
N LEU A 265 10.38 -17.94 13.88
CA LEU A 265 10.57 -18.76 12.70
C LEU A 265 10.49 -20.24 13.05
N ALA A 266 9.90 -21.03 12.15
CA ALA A 266 10.13 -22.47 12.13
C ALA A 266 11.26 -22.76 11.12
N LYS A 267 12.38 -23.29 11.60
CA LYS A 267 13.48 -23.77 10.77
C LYS A 267 13.18 -25.21 10.37
N PHE A 268 13.07 -25.42 9.07
CA PHE A 268 12.82 -26.71 8.43
C PHE A 268 14.12 -27.22 7.81
N PRO A 269 14.83 -28.17 8.46
CA PRO A 269 16.16 -28.58 8.02
C PRO A 269 16.17 -29.24 6.63
N LYS A 270 17.25 -29.06 5.86
CA LYS A 270 17.46 -29.75 4.57
C LYS A 270 17.43 -31.28 4.72
N THR A 271 17.91 -31.80 5.84
CA THR A 271 17.86 -33.25 6.14
C THR A 271 16.43 -33.76 6.27
N LEU A 272 15.54 -32.99 6.92
CA LEU A 272 14.12 -33.30 7.01
C LEU A 272 13.48 -33.25 5.62
N PHE A 273 13.80 -32.23 4.81
CA PHE A 273 13.32 -32.13 3.43
C PHE A 273 13.67 -33.39 2.63
N ASN A 274 14.93 -33.80 2.67
CA ASN A 274 15.41 -34.98 1.95
C ASN A 274 14.74 -36.27 2.46
N SER A 275 14.57 -36.42 3.78
CA SER A 275 13.88 -37.57 4.37
C SER A 275 12.42 -37.67 3.91
N LEU A 276 11.68 -36.55 3.96
CA LEU A 276 10.30 -36.50 3.48
C LEU A 276 10.20 -36.74 1.97
N ALA A 277 11.19 -36.28 1.20
CA ALA A 277 11.20 -36.49 -0.23
C ALA A 277 11.38 -37.97 -0.62
N LEU A 278 12.12 -38.73 0.19
CA LEU A 278 12.29 -40.18 0.02
C LEU A 278 11.06 -40.96 0.48
N GLU A 279 10.50 -40.64 1.65
CA GLU A 279 9.35 -41.37 2.22
C GLU A 279 8.02 -41.03 1.54
N HIS A 280 7.87 -39.79 1.08
CA HIS A 280 6.64 -39.27 0.50
C HIS A 280 6.88 -38.46 -0.79
N PRO A 281 7.26 -39.12 -1.92
CA PRO A 281 7.59 -38.43 -3.17
C PRO A 281 6.47 -37.52 -3.71
N GLY A 282 5.21 -37.86 -3.43
CA GLY A 282 4.06 -37.04 -3.80
C GLY A 282 4.05 -35.64 -3.17
N ILE A 283 4.63 -35.48 -1.97
CA ILE A 283 4.75 -34.18 -1.30
C ILE A 283 5.78 -33.31 -2.03
N THR A 284 6.93 -33.89 -2.40
CA THR A 284 7.98 -33.19 -3.15
C THR A 284 7.48 -32.65 -4.48
N ILE A 285 6.72 -33.46 -5.23
CA ILE A 285 6.13 -33.02 -6.51
C ILE A 285 5.21 -31.81 -6.31
N LYS A 286 4.44 -31.77 -5.21
CA LYS A 286 3.59 -30.63 -4.89
C LYS A 286 4.41 -29.39 -4.52
N ILE A 287 5.46 -29.55 -3.71
CA ILE A 287 6.37 -28.45 -3.35
C ILE A 287 7.06 -27.89 -4.60
N SER A 288 7.59 -28.74 -5.47
CA SER A 288 8.19 -28.33 -6.74
C SER A 288 7.21 -27.56 -7.63
N LYS A 289 5.94 -27.98 -7.68
CA LYS A 289 4.89 -27.25 -8.41
C LYS A 289 4.63 -25.87 -7.81
N ILE A 290 4.53 -25.76 -6.49
CA ILE A 290 4.35 -24.47 -5.80
C ILE A 290 5.50 -23.52 -6.15
N ILE A 291 6.73 -24.01 -6.12
CA ILE A 291 7.93 -23.22 -6.42
C ILE A 291 8.00 -22.83 -7.88
N ALA A 292 7.70 -23.75 -8.80
CA ALA A 292 7.64 -23.45 -10.23
C ALA A 292 6.61 -22.36 -10.55
N THR A 293 5.45 -22.37 -9.87
CA THR A 293 4.43 -21.32 -9.98
C THR A 293 4.92 -19.99 -9.43
N ARG A 294 5.59 -19.97 -8.26
CA ARG A 294 6.19 -18.74 -7.70
C ARG A 294 7.30 -18.18 -8.60
N MET A 295 8.17 -19.03 -9.13
CA MET A 295 9.23 -18.64 -10.07
C MET A 295 8.64 -18.04 -11.33
N ARG A 296 7.58 -18.65 -11.88
CA ARG A 296 6.87 -18.09 -13.03
C ARG A 296 6.25 -16.73 -12.70
N ALA A 297 5.63 -16.56 -11.53
CA ALA A 297 5.12 -15.25 -11.11
C ALA A 297 6.22 -14.18 -10.99
N LEU A 298 7.41 -14.55 -10.50
CA LEU A 298 8.57 -13.64 -10.45
C LEU A 298 9.13 -13.28 -11.84
N ILE A 299 8.98 -14.18 -12.83
CA ILE A 299 9.47 -14.00 -14.21
C ILE A 299 8.43 -13.26 -15.08
N GLU A 300 7.14 -13.59 -14.93
CA GLU A 300 6.01 -12.98 -15.65
C GLU A 300 5.62 -11.60 -15.10
N ASP A 301 6.06 -11.27 -13.87
CA ASP A 301 5.98 -9.94 -13.28
C ASP A 301 7.35 -9.23 -13.30
N PRO A 302 7.88 -8.85 -14.49
CA PRO A 302 9.15 -8.13 -14.62
C PRO A 302 9.08 -6.69 -14.07
N LEU A 303 7.98 -6.30 -13.41
CA LEU A 303 7.78 -4.99 -12.81
C LEU A 303 8.80 -4.69 -11.69
N SER A 304 9.54 -5.70 -11.20
CA SER A 304 10.68 -5.50 -10.30
C SER A 304 12.04 -5.46 -11.01
N ASP A 305 12.19 -5.98 -12.23
CA ASP A 305 13.50 -6.32 -12.81
C ASP A 305 14.04 -5.36 -13.88
N GLN A 306 13.19 -4.64 -14.61
CA GLN A 306 13.69 -3.75 -15.69
C GLN A 306 14.15 -2.35 -15.26
N GLY A 307 14.09 -2.03 -13.97
CA GLY A 307 14.80 -0.86 -13.40
C GLY A 307 16.22 -1.16 -12.93
N ARG A 308 16.71 -2.41 -13.07
CA ARG A 308 17.82 -2.94 -12.27
C ARG A 308 19.21 -2.98 -12.92
N GLU A 309 19.40 -2.46 -14.12
CA GLU A 309 20.76 -2.27 -14.66
C GLU A 309 21.02 -0.81 -15.01
N ARG A 310 22.14 -0.27 -14.47
CA ARG A 310 22.79 1.04 -14.74
C ARG A 310 22.43 2.24 -13.84
N THR A 311 22.10 2.01 -12.56
CA THR A 311 22.11 3.05 -11.51
C THR A 311 23.46 3.16 -10.80
N ALA A 312 24.55 3.37 -11.56
CA ALA A 312 25.76 3.96 -10.99
C ALA A 312 25.53 5.48 -10.80
N LYS A 313 25.55 5.92 -9.53
CA LYS A 313 25.62 7.31 -9.03
C LYS A 313 24.55 8.30 -9.57
N GLY A 314 23.49 8.50 -8.78
CA GLY A 314 22.49 9.56 -8.91
C GLY A 314 21.28 9.29 -8.01
N VAL A 315 21.02 10.20 -7.06
CA VAL A 315 19.90 10.31 -6.08
C VAL A 315 19.17 9.01 -5.67
N ARG A 316 19.36 8.62 -4.41
CA ARG A 316 18.80 7.42 -3.76
C ARG A 316 17.26 7.48 -3.60
N SER A 317 16.49 7.10 -4.61
CA SER A 317 15.07 6.77 -4.45
C SER A 317 14.92 5.29 -4.06
N LYS A 318 14.70 5.02 -2.77
CA LYS A 318 14.43 3.67 -2.22
C LYS A 318 12.95 3.34 -2.36
N GLY A 319 12.49 3.04 -3.57
CA GLY A 319 11.15 2.45 -3.80
C GLY A 319 11.08 1.01 -3.30
N SER A 320 10.96 0.82 -1.97
CA SER A 320 10.58 -0.47 -1.37
C SER A 320 9.07 -0.56 -1.41
N SER A 321 8.53 -1.60 -2.04
CA SER A 321 7.09 -1.84 -2.19
C SER A 321 6.36 -1.65 -0.86
N THR A 322 5.33 -0.80 -0.83
CA THR A 322 4.41 -0.60 0.32
C THR A 322 3.45 -1.79 0.51
N VAL A 323 3.74 -2.92 -0.10
CA VAL A 323 2.80 -4.02 -0.24
C VAL A 323 2.77 -4.79 1.09
N ASN A 324 1.57 -4.90 1.66
CA ASN A 324 1.25 -5.76 2.79
C ASN A 324 1.84 -5.35 4.16
N LEU A 325 1.80 -4.06 4.54
CA LEU A 325 2.13 -3.65 5.92
C LEU A 325 1.10 -4.20 6.91
N ARG A 326 1.56 -4.80 8.01
CA ARG A 326 0.68 -5.32 9.08
C ARG A 326 0.74 -4.51 10.36
N THR A 327 1.91 -3.98 10.70
CA THR A 327 2.10 -3.18 11.91
C THR A 327 2.71 -1.82 11.59
N VAL A 328 2.11 -0.77 12.13
CA VAL A 328 2.58 0.62 11.93
C VAL A 328 2.71 1.31 13.28
N ALA A 329 3.89 1.84 13.59
CA ALA A 329 4.10 2.64 14.78
C ALA A 329 4.01 4.14 14.49
N VAL A 330 3.30 4.86 15.35
CA VAL A 330 3.24 6.33 15.38
C VAL A 330 4.15 6.81 16.50
N LEU A 331 5.28 7.41 16.11
CA LEU A 331 6.31 7.88 17.02
C LEU A 331 6.42 9.42 16.95
N PRO A 332 6.29 10.14 18.07
CA PRO A 332 6.52 11.58 18.07
C PRO A 332 8.00 11.88 17.84
N VAL A 333 8.33 12.97 17.14
CA VAL A 333 9.71 13.46 17.02
C VAL A 333 10.21 14.00 18.37
N THR A 334 9.35 14.76 19.06
CA THR A 334 9.63 15.38 20.37
C THR A 334 8.43 15.23 21.30
N ALA A 335 8.65 15.29 22.62
CA ALA A 335 7.55 15.36 23.57
C ALA A 335 6.60 16.54 23.27
N GLY A 336 5.30 16.30 23.44
CA GLY A 336 4.25 17.30 23.19
C GLY A 336 3.61 17.24 21.81
N VAL A 337 4.11 16.42 20.88
CA VAL A 337 3.43 16.16 19.61
C VAL A 337 2.15 15.34 19.87
N PRO A 338 0.98 15.73 19.34
CA PRO A 338 -0.32 15.10 19.62
C PRO A 338 -0.52 13.78 18.86
N VAL A 339 0.31 12.77 19.14
CA VAL A 339 0.27 11.46 18.45
C VAL A 339 -1.00 10.67 18.72
N VAL A 340 -1.62 10.81 19.90
CA VAL A 340 -2.88 10.12 20.23
C VAL A 340 -4.04 10.64 19.37
N GLU A 341 -4.15 11.96 19.22
CA GLU A 341 -5.16 12.57 18.35
C GLU A 341 -4.89 12.27 16.87
N PHE A 342 -3.62 12.28 16.46
CA PHE A 342 -3.22 11.86 15.13
C PHE A 342 -3.65 10.42 14.83
N SER A 343 -3.35 9.49 15.73
CA SER A 343 -3.70 8.08 15.58
C SER A 343 -5.21 7.85 15.54
N SER A 344 -6.00 8.56 16.35
CA SER A 344 -7.46 8.42 16.33
C SER A 344 -8.06 8.86 14.99
N ARG A 345 -7.58 9.97 14.42
CA ARG A 345 -7.98 10.44 13.08
C ARG A 345 -7.54 9.46 11.98
N LEU A 346 -6.34 8.89 12.10
CA LEU A 346 -5.85 7.90 11.14
C LEU A 346 -6.67 6.60 11.16
N ILE A 347 -7.05 6.08 12.33
CA ILE A 347 -7.91 4.89 12.46
C ILE A 347 -9.29 5.13 11.84
N ASN A 348 -9.86 6.33 12.04
CA ASN A 348 -11.14 6.69 11.44
C ASN A 348 -11.05 6.69 9.91
N ALA A 349 -9.95 7.20 9.35
CA ALA A 349 -9.71 7.17 7.91
C ALA A 349 -9.51 5.73 7.39
N LEU A 350 -8.71 4.90 8.09
CA LEU A 350 -8.47 3.49 7.74
C LEU A 350 -9.77 2.67 7.78
N THR A 351 -10.60 2.87 8.80
CA THR A 351 -11.92 2.23 8.92
C THR A 351 -12.83 2.61 7.76
N GLN A 352 -12.81 3.88 7.32
CA GLN A 352 -13.63 4.35 6.19
C GLN A 352 -13.16 3.82 4.83
N ILE A 353 -11.85 3.59 4.64
CA ILE A 353 -11.30 3.00 3.42
C ILE A 353 -11.60 1.49 3.33
N GLY A 354 -11.97 0.86 4.44
CA GLY A 354 -12.30 -0.57 4.48
C GLY A 354 -11.06 -1.44 4.36
N THR A 355 -10.16 -1.34 5.35
CA THR A 355 -9.03 -2.27 5.48
C THR A 355 -9.52 -3.71 5.60
N PRO A 356 -8.94 -4.67 4.84
CA PRO A 356 -9.30 -6.07 4.96
C PRO A 356 -9.05 -6.54 6.41
N ASN A 357 -10.01 -7.25 7.00
CA ASN A 357 -9.98 -7.70 8.41
C ASN A 357 -9.93 -6.58 9.48
N GLY A 358 -10.19 -5.31 9.12
CA GLY A 358 -10.28 -4.20 10.09
C GLY A 358 -8.93 -3.69 10.63
N VAL A 359 -9.00 -2.61 11.41
CA VAL A 359 -7.85 -1.96 12.06
C VAL A 359 -8.07 -1.86 13.56
N THR A 360 -6.99 -1.96 14.33
CA THR A 360 -6.98 -1.60 15.75
C THR A 360 -5.80 -0.70 16.08
N SER A 361 -5.90 0.00 17.22
CA SER A 361 -4.78 0.76 17.78
C SER A 361 -4.52 0.40 19.22
N LEU A 362 -3.25 0.37 19.59
CA LEU A 362 -2.80 0.14 20.94
C LEU A 362 -2.04 1.35 21.45
N ASN A 363 -2.42 1.80 22.63
CA ASN A 363 -1.67 2.75 23.45
C ASN A 363 -1.24 2.06 24.75
N HIS A 364 -0.39 2.71 25.54
CA HIS A 364 0.11 2.14 26.79
C HIS A 364 -1.03 1.74 27.75
N THR A 365 -2.06 2.57 27.85
CA THR A 365 -3.21 2.32 28.73
C THR A 365 -4.02 1.08 28.30
N ALA A 366 -4.24 0.88 27.00
CA ALA A 366 -4.96 -0.28 26.47
C ALA A 366 -4.21 -1.59 26.79
N VAL A 367 -2.89 -1.58 26.67
CA VAL A 367 -2.03 -2.73 26.99
C VAL A 367 -2.09 -3.05 28.48
N LEU A 368 -1.99 -2.05 29.35
CA LEU A 368 -2.08 -2.25 30.80
C LEU A 368 -3.48 -2.70 31.25
N ASN A 369 -4.54 -2.24 30.60
CA ASN A 369 -5.90 -2.70 30.88
C ASN A 369 -6.10 -4.18 30.56
N HIS A 370 -5.42 -4.69 29.53
CA HIS A 370 -5.52 -6.10 29.14
C HIS A 370 -4.58 -7.01 29.92
N LEU A 371 -3.29 -6.65 30.04
CA LEU A 371 -2.25 -7.50 30.62
C LEU A 371 -1.94 -7.20 32.10
N GLY A 372 -2.50 -6.13 32.64
CA GLY A 372 -2.27 -5.66 34.00
C GLY A 372 -0.91 -4.96 34.21
N ARG A 373 -0.65 -4.53 35.45
CA ARG A 373 0.53 -3.74 35.84
C ARG A 373 1.89 -4.39 35.57
N HIS A 374 1.94 -5.71 35.38
CA HIS A 374 3.17 -6.47 35.16
C HIS A 374 3.43 -6.79 33.67
N ALA A 375 2.68 -6.17 32.74
CA ALA A 375 2.80 -6.38 31.30
C ALA A 375 4.23 -6.26 30.76
N PHE A 376 5.04 -5.36 31.32
CA PHE A 376 6.41 -5.10 30.85
C PHE A 376 7.50 -5.80 31.70
N SER A 377 7.11 -6.68 32.62
CA SER A 377 8.06 -7.56 33.34
C SER A 377 8.63 -8.64 32.42
N ARG A 378 9.68 -9.37 32.83
CA ARG A 378 10.26 -10.46 32.02
C ARG A 378 9.21 -11.51 31.61
N MET A 379 8.34 -11.92 32.53
CA MET A 379 7.24 -12.84 32.24
C MET A 379 6.12 -12.16 31.43
N GLY A 380 5.85 -10.88 31.71
CA GLY A 380 4.87 -10.08 30.98
C GLY A 380 5.21 -9.91 29.50
N LYS A 381 6.50 -9.82 29.15
CA LYS A 381 6.95 -9.70 27.75
C LYS A 381 6.49 -10.87 26.87
N LEU A 382 6.48 -12.09 27.40
CA LEU A 382 6.00 -13.26 26.65
C LEU A 382 4.49 -13.16 26.41
N LYS A 383 3.72 -12.80 27.45
CA LYS A 383 2.28 -12.55 27.32
C LYS A 383 1.97 -11.40 26.37
N LEU A 384 2.78 -10.34 26.38
CA LEU A 384 2.66 -9.22 25.45
C LEU A 384 2.93 -9.67 24.01
N SER A 385 4.00 -10.43 23.76
CA SER A 385 4.31 -10.97 22.43
C SER A 385 3.15 -11.79 21.87
N GLN A 386 2.59 -12.69 22.69
CA GLN A 386 1.43 -13.50 22.33
C GLN A 386 0.20 -12.62 22.03
N TYR A 387 -0.10 -11.65 22.91
CA TYR A 387 -1.23 -10.75 22.70
C TYR A 387 -1.10 -9.92 21.41
N LEU A 388 0.11 -9.45 21.09
CA LEU A 388 0.37 -8.73 19.84
C LEU A 388 0.17 -9.64 18.63
N ALA A 389 0.65 -10.89 18.68
CA ALA A 389 0.44 -11.88 17.64
C ALA A 389 -1.07 -12.14 17.40
N ASP A 390 -1.85 -12.30 18.47
CA ASP A 390 -3.29 -12.50 18.40
C ASP A 390 -4.01 -11.31 17.74
N LEU A 391 -3.55 -10.08 18.00
CA LEU A 391 -4.09 -8.88 17.37
C LEU A 391 -3.73 -8.79 15.89
N GLU A 392 -2.51 -9.16 15.50
CA GLU A 392 -2.09 -9.20 14.11
C GLU A 392 -2.83 -10.29 13.30
N GLU A 393 -3.26 -11.37 13.95
CA GLU A 393 -4.12 -12.38 13.31
C GLU A 393 -5.57 -11.88 13.15
N LYS A 394 -6.05 -11.16 14.18
CA LYS A 394 -7.42 -10.64 14.21
C LYS A 394 -7.64 -9.49 13.25
N TYR A 395 -6.69 -8.57 13.17
CA TYR A 395 -6.80 -7.32 12.41
C TYR A 395 -5.82 -7.32 11.23
N GLY A 396 -6.23 -6.76 10.10
CA GLY A 396 -5.35 -6.63 8.94
C GLY A 396 -4.24 -5.59 9.14
N LEU A 397 -4.47 -4.61 10.03
CA LEU A 397 -3.50 -3.57 10.38
C LEU A 397 -3.58 -3.23 11.88
N VAL A 398 -2.42 -3.19 12.54
CA VAL A 398 -2.28 -2.81 13.95
C VAL A 398 -1.45 -1.54 14.07
N LEU A 399 -2.01 -0.51 14.71
CA LEU A 399 -1.35 0.76 14.97
C LEU A 399 -0.78 0.81 16.40
N TYR A 400 0.52 0.95 16.55
CA TYR A 400 1.19 1.16 17.84
C TYR A 400 1.41 2.65 18.09
N VAL A 401 0.81 3.19 19.15
CA VAL A 401 0.94 4.61 19.50
C VAL A 401 1.94 4.78 20.62
N ALA A 402 3.06 5.46 20.34
CA ALA A 402 4.07 5.76 21.35
C ALA A 402 3.66 7.01 22.16
N ASP A 403 2.76 6.80 23.12
CA ASP A 403 2.17 7.82 24.00
C ASP A 403 2.93 8.02 25.33
N THR A 404 4.09 7.37 25.48
CA THR A 404 4.89 7.40 26.71
C THR A 404 6.27 8.00 26.47
N ASN A 405 7.04 8.19 27.55
CA ASN A 405 8.39 8.75 27.49
C ASN A 405 9.33 7.89 26.62
N VAL A 406 10.40 8.50 26.13
CA VAL A 406 11.39 7.89 25.21
C VAL A 406 11.92 6.55 25.70
N LYS A 407 12.27 6.43 26.99
CA LYS A 407 12.85 5.21 27.59
C LYS A 407 11.83 4.21 28.12
N SER A 408 10.55 4.42 27.82
CA SER A 408 9.49 3.51 28.25
C SER A 408 9.62 2.15 27.53
N PRO A 409 9.41 1.01 28.22
CA PRO A 409 9.33 -0.29 27.58
C PRO A 409 8.30 -0.33 26.43
N TRP A 410 7.20 0.41 26.56
CA TRP A 410 6.18 0.47 25.51
C TRP A 410 6.70 1.14 24.25
N THR A 411 7.37 2.29 24.36
CA THR A 411 8.00 2.97 23.22
C THR A 411 9.02 2.06 22.52
N GLN A 412 9.79 1.29 23.28
CA GLN A 412 10.71 0.29 22.72
C GLN A 412 9.95 -0.80 21.94
N THR A 413 8.86 -1.33 22.50
CA THR A 413 8.01 -2.31 21.82
C THR A 413 7.39 -1.74 20.53
N CYS A 414 6.89 -0.50 20.55
CA CYS A 414 6.37 0.15 19.33
C CYS A 414 7.42 0.19 18.22
N ILE A 415 8.69 0.45 18.56
CA ILE A 415 9.80 0.51 17.60
C ILE A 415 10.22 -0.89 17.13
N SER A 416 10.30 -1.87 18.03
CA SER A 416 10.79 -3.22 17.70
C SER A 416 9.76 -4.07 16.95
N GLN A 417 8.46 -3.78 17.09
CA GLN A 417 7.37 -4.55 16.48
C GLN A 417 6.77 -3.93 15.21
N ALA A 418 7.23 -2.77 14.77
CA ALA A 418 6.66 -2.09 13.62
C ALA A 418 7.32 -2.51 12.29
N ASP A 419 6.52 -2.76 11.26
CA ASP A 419 6.99 -2.85 9.87
C ASP A 419 7.34 -1.45 9.32
N CYS A 420 6.53 -0.45 9.70
CA CYS A 420 6.67 0.95 9.31
C CYS A 420 6.52 1.89 10.51
N ILE A 421 7.39 2.89 10.61
CA ILE A 421 7.41 3.89 11.68
C ILE A 421 7.11 5.25 11.06
N LEU A 422 6.00 5.84 11.46
CA LEU A 422 5.60 7.21 11.15
C LEU A 422 6.19 8.15 12.20
N LEU A 423 7.16 8.94 11.79
CA LEU A 423 7.79 9.99 12.59
C LEU A 423 6.94 11.25 12.52
N VAL A 424 6.17 11.55 13.56
CA VAL A 424 5.25 12.69 13.57
C VAL A 424 5.93 13.91 14.19
N GLY A 425 6.10 14.96 13.40
CA GLY A 425 6.64 16.25 13.81
C GLY A 425 5.68 17.39 13.51
N VAL A 426 5.78 18.48 14.27
CA VAL A 426 5.09 19.74 13.95
C VAL A 426 5.95 20.52 12.97
N ALA A 427 5.40 20.92 11.83
CA ALA A 427 6.15 21.52 10.73
C ALA A 427 6.89 22.82 11.11
N GLU A 428 6.24 23.68 11.88
CA GLU A 428 6.79 24.93 12.43
C GLU A 428 7.75 24.70 13.62
N GLY A 429 7.88 23.45 14.07
CA GLY A 429 8.77 23.05 15.14
C GLY A 429 10.24 23.00 14.73
N SER A 430 11.09 22.57 15.66
CA SER A 430 12.53 22.43 15.40
C SER A 430 12.80 21.25 14.45
N PRO A 431 13.51 21.45 13.32
CA PRO A 431 13.87 20.38 12.38
C PRO A 431 15.06 19.53 12.86
N ASN A 432 15.60 19.80 14.04
CA ASN A 432 16.66 19.00 14.63
C ASN A 432 16.17 17.59 14.97
N ILE A 433 17.10 16.63 15.04
CA ILE A 433 16.78 15.26 15.44
C ILE A 433 16.28 15.28 16.88
N GLY A 434 15.04 14.85 17.09
CA GLY A 434 14.37 14.83 18.39
C GLY A 434 14.83 13.67 19.28
N GLU A 435 14.37 13.67 20.52
CA GLU A 435 14.78 12.68 21.53
C GLU A 435 14.32 11.24 21.22
N TYR A 436 13.10 11.10 20.71
CA TYR A 436 12.54 9.80 20.28
C TYR A 436 13.25 9.27 19.05
N GLU A 437 13.64 10.15 18.13
CA GLU A 437 14.40 9.78 16.94
C GLU A 437 15.81 9.28 17.29
N ARG A 438 16.48 9.93 18.26
CA ARG A 438 17.78 9.43 18.75
C ARG A 438 17.64 8.03 19.34
N PHE A 439 16.58 7.77 20.10
CA PHE A 439 16.31 6.44 20.64
C PHE A 439 15.99 5.41 19.55
N LEU A 440 15.21 5.80 18.55
CA LEU A 440 14.97 4.99 17.35
C LEU A 440 16.28 4.63 16.66
N LEU A 441 17.21 5.56 16.49
CA LEU A 441 18.51 5.31 15.86
C LEU A 441 19.43 4.41 16.69
N THR A 442 19.31 4.44 18.02
CA THR A 442 20.03 3.49 18.89
C THR A 442 19.44 2.08 18.81
N THR A 443 18.16 1.97 18.45
CA THR A 443 17.50 0.69 18.21
C THR A 443 17.86 0.25 16.79
N LYS A 444 18.55 -0.88 16.62
CA LYS A 444 19.04 -1.37 15.31
C LYS A 444 17.91 -1.83 14.35
N THR A 445 16.76 -1.16 14.35
CA THR A 445 15.59 -1.52 13.55
C THR A 445 15.79 -1.16 12.07
N THR A 446 15.48 -2.13 11.21
CA THR A 446 15.49 -1.99 9.75
C THR A 446 14.10 -1.64 9.18
N ALA A 447 13.12 -1.40 10.08
CA ALA A 447 11.77 -0.94 9.73
C ALA A 447 11.81 0.32 8.86
N ARG A 448 10.80 0.44 7.99
CA ARG A 448 10.62 1.61 7.13
C ARG A 448 10.33 2.83 8.00
N LYS A 449 10.93 3.97 7.67
CA LYS A 449 10.78 5.22 8.42
C LYS A 449 10.23 6.27 7.47
N GLU A 450 9.07 6.82 7.78
CA GLU A 450 8.43 7.90 7.01
C GLU A 450 8.25 9.12 7.89
N LEU A 451 8.45 10.32 7.33
CA LEU A 451 8.25 11.56 8.06
C LEU A 451 6.83 12.08 7.83
N VAL A 452 6.14 12.45 8.91
CA VAL A 452 4.83 13.12 8.87
C VAL A 452 4.99 14.51 9.48
N LEU A 453 4.73 15.54 8.68
CA LEU A 453 4.75 16.94 9.11
C LEU A 453 3.31 17.41 9.32
N LEU A 454 3.00 17.76 10.56
CA LEU A 454 1.72 18.33 10.96
C LEU A 454 1.72 19.84 10.76
N HIS A 455 0.73 20.33 10.02
CA HIS A 455 0.53 21.76 9.78
C HIS A 455 -0.81 22.20 10.37
N ALA A 456 -0.82 23.33 11.07
CA ALA A 456 -2.06 23.91 11.61
C ALA A 456 -2.94 24.49 10.48
N GLU A 457 -2.30 25.10 9.49
CA GLU A 457 -2.93 25.67 8.30
C GLU A 457 -2.40 24.97 7.03
N ARG A 458 -3.16 25.01 5.93
CA ARG A 458 -2.74 24.39 4.66
C ARG A 458 -1.72 25.27 3.92
N TYR A 459 -0.58 25.53 4.55
CA TYR A 459 0.50 26.34 4.01
C TYR A 459 1.85 25.75 4.38
N CYS A 460 2.78 25.69 3.42
CA CYS A 460 4.15 25.25 3.64
C CYS A 460 5.11 26.35 3.14
N GLU A 461 6.02 26.80 4.00
CA GLU A 461 7.04 27.77 3.61
C GLU A 461 8.07 27.10 2.67
N PRO A 462 8.48 27.74 1.57
CA PRO A 462 9.50 27.20 0.68
C PRO A 462 10.82 26.84 1.40
N GLY A 463 11.24 25.59 1.28
CA GLY A 463 12.43 25.02 1.90
C GLY A 463 12.25 24.54 3.33
N LEU A 464 11.02 24.57 3.88
CA LEU A 464 10.73 24.03 5.21
C LEU A 464 11.04 22.54 5.26
N THR A 465 10.49 21.76 4.32
CA THR A 465 10.65 20.29 4.34
C THR A 465 12.10 19.89 4.12
N ARG A 466 12.83 20.63 3.29
CA ARG A 466 14.27 20.39 3.08
C ARG A 466 15.08 20.48 4.37
N ARG A 467 14.76 21.43 5.27
CA ARG A 467 15.44 21.55 6.57
C ARG A 467 15.22 20.31 7.44
N TRP A 468 14.02 19.73 7.38
CA TRP A 468 13.68 18.48 8.07
C TRP A 468 14.41 17.27 7.47
N LEU A 469 14.40 17.14 6.14
CA LEU A 469 14.98 15.99 5.43
C LEU A 469 16.52 15.98 5.45
N ARG A 470 17.17 17.16 5.42
CA ARG A 470 18.64 17.28 5.46
C ARG A 470 19.26 16.54 6.63
N ASN A 471 18.60 16.59 7.79
CA ASN A 471 19.08 15.95 9.01
C ASN A 471 18.63 14.49 9.15
N ARG A 472 17.91 13.93 8.17
CA ARG A 472 17.20 12.64 8.26
C ARG A 472 17.43 11.75 7.03
N VAL A 473 18.69 11.56 6.64
CA VAL A 473 19.08 10.75 5.47
C VAL A 473 18.67 9.27 5.60
N TRP A 474 18.33 8.81 6.82
CA TRP A 474 17.83 7.46 7.11
C TRP A 474 16.31 7.29 6.92
N VAL A 475 15.55 8.37 6.71
CA VAL A 475 14.14 8.27 6.30
C VAL A 475 14.10 7.72 4.87
N ASN A 476 13.18 6.81 4.58
CA ASN A 476 13.15 6.03 3.33
C ASN A 476 12.72 6.83 2.09
N GLY A 477 12.95 8.15 2.07
CA GLY A 477 12.62 9.04 0.95
C GLY A 477 11.16 9.50 0.90
N SER A 478 10.28 8.96 1.75
CA SER A 478 8.87 9.37 1.84
C SER A 478 8.61 10.32 3.02
N HIS A 479 7.87 11.38 2.73
CA HIS A 479 7.33 12.29 3.72
C HIS A 479 5.90 12.70 3.36
N HIS A 480 5.16 13.16 4.37
CA HIS A 480 3.74 13.47 4.24
C HIS A 480 3.40 14.79 4.93
N HIS A 481 2.66 15.65 4.24
CA HIS A 481 2.10 16.87 4.80
C HIS A 481 0.66 16.61 5.24
N ILE A 482 0.37 16.77 6.53
CA ILE A 482 -0.97 16.53 7.08
C ILE A 482 -1.46 17.78 7.77
N GLN A 483 -2.60 18.31 7.29
CA GLN A 483 -3.28 19.37 7.98
C GLN A 483 -4.05 18.81 9.18
N MET A 484 -3.75 19.33 10.36
CA MET A 484 -4.45 18.96 11.59
C MET A 484 -4.55 20.18 12.50
N SER A 485 -5.76 20.47 12.98
CA SER A 485 -5.93 21.41 14.09
C SER A 485 -5.47 20.75 15.39
N PHE A 486 -4.47 21.31 16.04
CA PHE A 486 -4.00 20.87 17.34
C PHE A 486 -3.74 22.07 18.26
N ARG A 487 -3.87 21.87 19.57
CA ARG A 487 -3.55 22.90 20.56
C ARG A 487 -2.03 22.96 20.73
N THR A 488 -1.41 24.06 20.34
CA THR A 488 0.05 24.30 20.49
C THR A 488 0.48 24.62 21.92
N THR A 489 -0.45 24.78 22.86
CA THR A 489 -0.17 25.12 24.25
C THR A 489 -0.32 23.90 25.15
N ALA A 490 0.77 23.50 25.81
CA ALA A 490 0.74 22.56 26.92
C ALA A 490 -0.01 23.21 28.09
N GLU A 491 -1.15 22.66 28.49
CA GLU A 491 -1.77 23.04 29.76
C GLU A 491 -0.84 22.58 30.91
N PRO A 492 -0.44 23.46 31.83
CA PRO A 492 0.25 23.02 33.04
C PRO A 492 -0.72 22.20 33.88
N VAL A 493 -0.36 20.93 34.13
CA VAL A 493 -1.14 19.92 34.87
C VAL A 493 -1.36 20.27 36.35
N HIS A 494 -1.01 21.47 36.81
CA HIS A 494 -1.20 21.91 38.19
C HIS A 494 -1.86 23.29 38.26
N PRO A 495 -3.02 23.44 38.92
CA PRO A 495 -3.53 24.76 39.27
C PRO A 495 -2.61 25.34 40.36
N GLN A 496 -1.64 26.18 39.97
CA GLN A 496 -0.88 26.95 40.95
C GLN A 496 -1.83 27.90 41.69
N ALA A 497 -1.79 27.85 43.02
CA ALA A 497 -2.58 28.69 43.90
C ALA A 497 -2.36 30.17 43.57
N ARG A 498 -3.46 30.85 43.25
CA ARG A 498 -3.48 32.23 42.73
C ARG A 498 -3.08 33.24 43.83
N ARG A 499 -2.06 34.06 43.57
CA ARG A 499 -1.85 35.35 44.28
C ARG A 499 -2.60 36.46 43.54
N PHE A 500 -3.42 37.21 44.28
CA PHE A 500 -4.40 38.20 43.79
C PHE A 500 -3.83 39.37 42.94
N GLY A 501 -2.52 39.52 42.81
CA GLY A 501 -1.89 40.64 42.08
C GLY A 501 -1.50 40.39 40.61
N SER A 502 -1.46 39.13 40.13
CA SER A 502 -1.03 38.80 38.76
C SER A 502 -2.18 38.70 37.73
N ALA A 503 -3.43 38.72 38.19
CA ALA A 503 -4.61 38.53 37.33
C ALA A 503 -4.85 39.70 36.36
N LEU A 504 -4.48 40.93 36.73
CA LEU A 504 -4.68 42.11 35.88
C LEU A 504 -3.63 42.17 34.75
N LYS A 505 -2.35 41.86 35.06
CA LYS A 505 -1.28 41.77 34.04
C LYS A 505 -1.54 40.64 33.04
N HIS A 506 -2.02 39.50 33.52
CA HIS A 506 -2.34 38.37 32.64
C HIS A 506 -3.59 38.66 31.79
N ARG A 507 -4.59 39.38 32.32
CA ARG A 507 -5.74 39.85 31.51
C ARG A 507 -5.34 40.85 30.44
N VAL A 508 -4.44 41.79 30.75
CA VAL A 508 -3.93 42.76 29.77
C VAL A 508 -3.07 42.08 28.71
N GLN A 509 -2.24 41.09 29.08
CA GLN A 509 -1.46 40.30 28.11
C GLN A 509 -2.32 39.39 27.25
N VAL A 510 -3.38 38.79 27.81
CA VAL A 510 -4.35 38.01 27.04
C VAL A 510 -5.14 38.93 26.11
N LEU A 511 -5.58 40.11 26.56
CA LEU A 511 -6.20 41.12 25.69
C LEU A 511 -5.25 41.63 24.62
N GLN A 512 -3.96 41.86 24.93
CA GLN A 512 -2.96 42.26 23.94
C GLN A 512 -2.70 41.14 22.91
N ALA A 513 -2.61 39.88 23.36
CA ALA A 513 -2.47 38.73 22.48
C ALA A 513 -3.72 38.51 21.61
N GLU A 514 -4.90 38.78 22.15
CA GLU A 514 -6.19 38.70 21.46
C GLU A 514 -6.34 39.84 20.45
N ILE A 515 -5.97 41.08 20.83
CA ILE A 515 -5.92 42.24 19.93
C ILE A 515 -4.86 42.03 18.82
N GLN A 516 -3.70 41.46 19.12
CA GLN A 516 -2.71 41.05 18.09
C GLN A 516 -3.30 40.00 17.13
N LYS A 517 -4.07 39.04 17.65
CA LYS A 517 -4.81 38.05 16.86
C LYS A 517 -5.82 38.67 15.89
N TYR A 518 -6.44 39.80 16.27
CA TYR A 518 -7.36 40.54 15.41
C TYR A 518 -6.66 41.52 14.45
N THR A 519 -5.48 42.04 14.82
CA THR A 519 -4.74 43.03 14.02
C THR A 519 -3.89 42.38 12.93
N SER A 520 -3.42 41.13 13.14
CA SER A 520 -2.78 40.32 12.10
C SER A 520 -3.80 39.66 11.17
N ARG A 521 -4.66 40.45 10.53
CA ARG A 521 -5.38 40.01 9.32
C ARG A 521 -4.39 39.88 8.15
N ARG A 522 -3.39 39.00 8.26
CA ARG A 522 -2.91 38.30 7.06
C ARG A 522 -4.09 37.46 6.62
N ILE A 523 -4.58 37.77 5.42
CA ILE A 523 -5.66 37.13 4.69
C ILE A 523 -5.78 35.67 5.14
N ARG A 524 -6.79 35.37 5.98
CA ARG A 524 -7.20 33.99 6.24
C ARG A 524 -7.48 33.39 4.88
N GLN A 525 -6.56 32.58 4.37
CA GLN A 525 -6.91 31.66 3.31
C GLN A 525 -7.90 30.71 3.97
N THR A 526 -9.17 30.89 3.63
CA THR A 526 -10.25 29.95 3.95
C THR A 526 -9.73 28.54 3.70
N PRO A 527 -9.99 27.54 4.56
CA PRO A 527 -9.66 26.16 4.20
C PRO A 527 -10.29 25.90 2.82
N LEU A 528 -9.44 25.70 1.80
CA LEU A 528 -9.85 25.54 0.40
C LEU A 528 -10.65 24.25 0.17
N TYR A 529 -10.84 23.43 1.22
CA TYR A 529 -11.78 22.32 1.21
C TYR A 529 -13.03 22.62 2.01
N SER A 530 -14.16 22.58 1.31
CA SER A 530 -15.48 22.36 1.88
C SER A 530 -15.47 21.01 2.61
N ALA A 531 -16.25 20.89 3.69
CA ALA A 531 -16.51 19.62 4.39
C ALA A 531 -17.23 18.56 3.51
N GLU A 532 -17.35 18.84 2.21
CA GLU A 532 -18.11 18.09 1.21
C GLU A 532 -17.26 17.08 0.41
N THR A 533 -15.92 17.07 0.54
CA THR A 533 -15.02 16.11 -0.17
C THR A 533 -14.16 15.26 0.77
N PRO A 534 -14.74 14.28 1.48
CA PRO A 534 -14.03 13.45 2.47
C PRO A 534 -12.85 12.64 1.89
N PHE A 535 -12.85 12.34 0.59
CA PHE A 535 -11.79 11.57 -0.07
C PHE A 535 -10.46 12.32 -0.25
N LYS A 536 -10.47 13.67 -0.21
CA LYS A 536 -9.27 14.53 -0.31
C LYS A 536 -8.55 14.75 1.02
N VAL A 537 -9.11 14.30 2.13
CA VAL A 537 -8.53 14.54 3.46
C VAL A 537 -7.15 13.87 3.55
N ASP A 538 -6.15 14.59 4.07
CA ASP A 538 -4.76 14.13 4.12
C ASP A 538 -4.61 12.79 4.88
N PHE A 539 -5.45 12.54 5.89
CA PHE A 539 -5.50 11.25 6.61
C PHE A 539 -5.98 10.09 5.73
N HIS A 540 -6.94 10.30 4.82
CA HIS A 540 -7.37 9.28 3.87
C HIS A 540 -6.29 8.98 2.84
N ARG A 541 -5.54 9.99 2.40
CA ARG A 541 -4.35 9.78 1.55
C ARG A 541 -3.31 8.92 2.26
N LEU A 542 -2.95 9.28 3.49
CA LEU A 542 -1.99 8.48 4.28
C LEU A 542 -2.49 7.04 4.49
N ALA A 543 -3.77 6.87 4.83
CA ALA A 543 -4.37 5.56 5.02
C ALA A 543 -4.39 4.72 3.73
N ARG A 544 -4.72 5.31 2.56
CA ARG A 544 -4.61 4.63 1.25
C ARG A 544 -3.18 4.19 0.97
N ARG A 545 -2.19 5.03 1.29
CA ARG A 545 -0.77 4.69 1.13
C ARG A 545 -0.34 3.52 2.00
N LEU A 546 -0.76 3.50 3.27
CA LEU A 546 -0.44 2.41 4.20
C LEU A 546 -1.10 1.08 3.79
N CYS A 547 -2.29 1.13 3.19
CA CYS A 547 -3.01 -0.05 2.74
C CYS A 547 -2.64 -0.51 1.33
N GLY A 548 -1.69 0.15 0.65
CA GLY A 548 -1.34 -0.17 -0.74
C GLY A 548 -2.48 0.08 -1.72
N ARG A 549 -3.37 1.03 -1.44
CA ARG A 549 -4.51 1.45 -2.27
C ARG A 549 -4.35 2.87 -2.81
N SER A 550 -3.10 3.31 -2.99
CA SER A 550 -2.80 4.66 -3.48
C SER A 550 -3.26 4.82 -4.93
N VAL A 551 -3.84 5.98 -5.25
CA VAL A 551 -4.19 6.33 -6.63
C VAL A 551 -3.12 7.27 -7.19
N GLY A 552 -2.47 6.82 -8.26
CA GLY A 552 -1.45 7.59 -8.99
C GLY A 552 -2.03 8.33 -10.19
N LEU A 553 -1.53 9.54 -10.44
CA LEU A 553 -1.81 10.31 -11.65
C LEU A 553 -0.50 10.54 -12.42
N VAL A 554 -0.45 10.10 -13.68
CA VAL A 554 0.71 10.30 -14.58
C VAL A 554 0.28 11.20 -15.73
N LEU A 555 0.97 12.33 -15.89
CA LEU A 555 0.66 13.33 -16.91
C LEU A 555 1.75 13.38 -17.99
N GLY A 556 1.39 13.04 -19.23
CA GLY A 556 2.30 13.01 -20.35
C GLY A 556 2.67 14.38 -20.92
N GLY A 557 3.76 14.40 -21.70
CA GLY A 557 4.24 15.54 -22.48
C GLY A 557 3.52 15.70 -23.82
N GLY A 558 3.36 16.95 -24.27
CA GLY A 558 2.68 17.29 -25.53
C GLY A 558 2.59 18.80 -25.85
N GLY A 559 3.37 19.64 -25.16
CA GLY A 559 3.30 21.10 -25.30
C GLY A 559 1.93 21.67 -24.93
N ALA A 560 1.37 22.58 -25.73
CA ALA A 560 0.06 23.21 -25.48
C ALA A 560 -1.11 22.22 -25.37
N ARG A 561 -1.01 21.02 -25.97
CA ARG A 561 -2.01 19.96 -25.81
C ARG A 561 -2.19 19.52 -24.37
N GLY A 562 -1.13 19.61 -23.55
CA GLY A 562 -1.16 19.30 -22.12
C GLY A 562 -2.04 20.23 -21.29
N LEU A 563 -2.59 21.30 -21.86
CA LEU A 563 -3.62 22.09 -21.18
C LEU A 563 -4.90 21.27 -20.93
N ALA A 564 -5.12 20.18 -21.67
CA ALA A 564 -6.21 19.23 -21.43
C ALA A 564 -6.11 18.55 -20.06
N HIS A 565 -4.89 18.40 -19.50
CA HIS A 565 -4.67 17.83 -18.17
C HIS A 565 -5.45 18.58 -17.08
N VAL A 566 -5.57 19.91 -17.19
CA VAL A 566 -6.33 20.74 -16.26
C VAL A 566 -7.80 20.33 -16.20
N GLY A 567 -8.40 20.08 -17.37
CA GLY A 567 -9.79 19.63 -17.49
C GLY A 567 -9.99 18.20 -16.98
N ILE A 568 -9.06 17.29 -17.27
CA ILE A 568 -9.12 15.90 -16.81
C ILE A 568 -8.99 15.82 -15.29
N ILE A 569 -8.04 16.54 -14.67
CA ILE A 569 -7.89 16.59 -13.21
C ILE A 569 -9.17 17.11 -12.57
N ARG A 570 -9.78 18.16 -13.14
CA ARG A 570 -11.08 18.66 -12.69
C ARG A 570 -12.17 17.59 -12.74
N ALA A 571 -12.25 16.83 -13.83
CA ALA A 571 -13.23 15.75 -13.97
C ALA A 571 -13.00 14.63 -12.94
N LEU A 572 -11.75 14.23 -12.70
CA LEU A 572 -11.38 13.22 -11.68
C LEU A 572 -11.82 13.67 -10.28
N GLU A 573 -11.54 14.92 -9.92
CA GLU A 573 -11.94 15.46 -8.61
C GLU A 573 -13.47 15.56 -8.45
N GLU A 574 -14.19 16.04 -9.47
CA GLU A 574 -15.65 16.12 -9.47
C GLU A 574 -16.29 14.72 -9.39
N ALA A 575 -15.65 13.70 -9.94
CA ALA A 575 -16.08 12.30 -9.87
C ALA A 575 -15.80 11.64 -8.51
N GLY A 576 -15.10 12.31 -7.59
CA GLY A 576 -14.78 11.78 -6.27
C GLY A 576 -13.54 10.90 -6.22
N ILE A 577 -12.69 10.92 -7.25
CA ILE A 577 -11.50 10.08 -7.34
C ILE A 577 -10.35 10.77 -6.60
N PRO A 578 -9.81 10.17 -5.53
CA PRO A 578 -8.66 10.74 -4.84
C PRO A 578 -7.39 10.60 -5.69
N ILE A 579 -6.52 11.61 -5.67
CA ILE A 579 -5.17 11.54 -6.28
C ILE A 579 -4.16 11.66 -5.14
N ASP A 580 -3.32 10.64 -4.98
CA ASP A 580 -2.39 10.53 -3.85
C ASP A 580 -0.94 10.82 -4.26
N ILE A 581 -0.55 10.45 -5.49
CA ILE A 581 0.80 10.63 -6.05
C ILE A 581 0.68 11.20 -7.47
N VAL A 582 1.52 12.18 -7.81
CA VAL A 582 1.49 12.85 -9.11
C VAL A 582 2.87 12.72 -9.79
N GLY A 583 2.88 12.19 -11.01
CA GLY A 583 4.04 12.14 -11.88
C GLY A 583 3.80 12.96 -13.14
N GLY A 584 4.84 13.59 -13.67
CA GLY A 584 4.70 14.29 -14.94
C GLY A 584 5.97 14.40 -15.77
N THR A 585 5.75 14.49 -17.08
CA THR A 585 6.77 14.69 -18.11
C THR A 585 6.44 15.93 -18.93
N SER A 586 7.43 16.79 -19.21
CA SER A 586 7.26 18.01 -20.01
C SER A 586 6.14 18.90 -19.47
N ILE A 587 5.19 19.34 -20.31
CA ILE A 587 4.02 20.10 -19.86
C ILE A 587 3.22 19.37 -18.75
N GLY A 588 3.21 18.03 -18.75
CA GLY A 588 2.61 17.23 -17.69
C GLY A 588 3.30 17.42 -16.35
N SER A 589 4.63 17.58 -16.34
CA SER A 589 5.38 17.93 -15.11
C SER A 589 4.99 19.32 -14.59
N PHE A 590 4.74 20.28 -15.49
CA PHE A 590 4.33 21.63 -15.12
C PHE A 590 2.92 21.66 -14.51
N ILE A 591 1.94 21.03 -15.16
CA ILE A 591 0.57 20.95 -14.64
C ILE A 591 0.51 20.09 -13.38
N GLY A 592 1.22 18.95 -13.36
CA GLY A 592 1.31 18.07 -12.21
C GLY A 592 1.91 18.76 -10.98
N ALA A 593 2.97 19.56 -11.16
CA ALA A 593 3.55 20.36 -10.09
C ALA A 593 2.58 21.44 -9.57
N LEU A 594 1.85 22.11 -10.47
CA LEU A 594 0.84 23.09 -10.07
C LEU A 594 -0.29 22.47 -9.23
N TYR A 595 -0.71 21.26 -9.60
CA TYR A 595 -1.71 20.51 -8.86
C TYR A 595 -1.17 20.02 -7.52
N ALA A 596 -0.02 19.32 -7.51
CA ALA A 596 0.56 18.73 -6.30
C ALA A 596 0.95 19.77 -5.24
N TRP A 597 1.24 21.00 -5.67
CA TRP A 597 1.58 22.09 -4.75
C TRP A 597 0.44 22.38 -3.78
N ASP A 598 -0.81 22.59 -4.22
CA ASP A 598 -1.93 22.90 -3.30
C ASP A 598 -2.90 21.72 -3.09
N ALA A 599 -2.82 20.71 -3.96
CA ALA A 599 -3.80 19.63 -4.17
C ALA A 599 -5.20 20.15 -4.58
N ASP A 600 -5.27 21.30 -5.23
CA ASP A 600 -6.53 21.95 -5.60
C ASP A 600 -6.50 22.46 -7.05
N VAL A 601 -7.62 22.24 -7.75
CA VAL A 601 -7.81 22.61 -9.15
C VAL A 601 -7.92 24.12 -9.35
N VAL A 602 -8.49 24.86 -8.39
CA VAL A 602 -8.70 26.30 -8.52
C VAL A 602 -7.38 27.09 -8.66
N PRO A 603 -6.41 26.99 -7.73
CA PRO A 603 -5.13 27.66 -7.87
C PRO A 603 -4.32 27.12 -9.06
N MET A 604 -4.42 25.82 -9.36
CA MET A 604 -3.81 25.22 -10.53
C MET A 604 -4.29 25.88 -11.83
N TYR A 605 -5.61 25.99 -12.03
CA TYR A 605 -6.21 26.59 -13.23
C TYR A 605 -5.74 28.04 -13.41
N GLY A 606 -5.81 28.86 -12.35
CA GLY A 606 -5.40 30.26 -12.40
C GLY A 606 -3.92 30.46 -12.77
N ARG A 607 -3.02 29.64 -12.19
CA ARG A 607 -1.59 29.68 -12.50
C ARG A 607 -1.29 29.14 -13.89
N ALA A 608 -1.95 28.06 -14.32
CA ALA A 608 -1.82 27.49 -15.65
C ALA A 608 -2.27 28.47 -16.74
N LYS A 609 -3.41 29.14 -16.56
CA LYS A 609 -3.92 30.17 -17.50
C LYS A 609 -2.95 31.34 -17.62
N LYS A 610 -2.38 31.80 -16.51
CA LYS A 610 -1.38 32.88 -16.50
C LYS A 610 -0.09 32.49 -17.22
N PHE A 611 0.34 31.24 -17.10
CA PHE A 611 1.49 30.72 -17.85
C PHE A 611 1.18 30.62 -19.34
N ALA A 612 0.06 30.02 -19.72
CA ALA A 612 -0.37 29.89 -21.12
C ALA A 612 -0.49 31.25 -21.82
N GLY A 613 -1.08 32.25 -21.16
CA GLY A 613 -1.17 33.61 -21.71
C GLY A 613 0.19 34.29 -21.95
N ARG A 614 1.21 33.99 -21.11
CA ARG A 614 2.58 34.48 -21.34
C ARG A 614 3.25 33.74 -22.50
N MET A 615 3.03 32.44 -22.61
CA MET A 615 3.59 31.63 -23.70
C MET A 615 2.99 32.02 -25.05
N GLY A 616 1.68 32.34 -25.09
CA GLY A 616 0.98 32.76 -26.31
C GLY A 616 1.29 34.18 -26.79
N SER A 617 1.89 35.04 -25.96
CA SER A 617 2.15 36.46 -26.28
C SER A 617 3.60 36.75 -26.72
N MET A 618 4.50 35.77 -26.72
CA MET A 618 5.94 35.98 -26.89
C MET A 618 6.46 35.51 -28.26
N TRP A 619 7.24 36.35 -28.94
CA TRP A 619 7.80 36.07 -30.27
C TRP A 619 8.97 35.07 -30.21
N ARG A 620 9.06 34.18 -31.21
CA ARG A 620 9.86 32.93 -31.23
C ARG A 620 11.38 33.09 -30.98
N ALA A 621 11.95 34.27 -31.22
CA ALA A 621 13.39 34.51 -31.15
C ALA A 621 13.98 34.49 -29.72
N SER A 622 13.18 34.74 -28.68
CA SER A 622 13.69 34.75 -27.28
C SER A 622 13.80 33.36 -26.64
N TYR A 623 13.23 32.32 -27.25
CA TYR A 623 13.28 30.94 -26.73
C TYR A 623 14.63 30.25 -26.98
N THR A 624 15.39 30.66 -28.00
CA THR A 624 16.66 30.03 -28.37
C THR A 624 17.74 30.16 -27.28
N THR A 625 17.69 31.24 -26.49
CA THR A 625 18.58 31.43 -25.32
C THR A 625 18.05 30.76 -24.05
N GLY A 626 16.77 30.35 -24.05
CA GLY A 626 16.06 29.81 -22.89
C GLY A 626 15.76 30.79 -21.75
N HIS A 627 16.24 32.03 -21.79
CA HIS A 627 16.14 32.97 -20.68
C HIS A 627 14.69 33.32 -20.31
N GLU A 628 13.88 33.71 -21.30
CA GLU A 628 12.48 34.08 -21.05
C GLU A 628 11.61 32.87 -20.67
N PHE A 629 11.92 31.69 -21.20
CA PHE A 629 11.26 30.45 -20.78
C PHE A 629 11.54 30.12 -19.31
N ASN A 630 12.82 30.20 -18.89
CA ASN A 630 13.23 30.03 -17.50
C ASN A 630 12.52 31.04 -16.60
N ARG A 631 12.44 32.30 -17.03
CA ARG A 631 11.74 33.37 -16.31
C ARG A 631 10.24 33.10 -16.21
N GLY A 632 9.62 32.54 -17.24
CA GLY A 632 8.22 32.14 -17.25
C GLY A 632 7.90 31.10 -16.17
N ILE A 633 8.71 30.03 -16.11
CA ILE A 633 8.56 28.95 -15.12
C ILE A 633 8.92 29.46 -13.71
N PHE A 634 10.01 30.22 -13.56
CA PHE A 634 10.41 30.82 -12.28
C PHE A 634 9.36 31.78 -11.73
N LYS A 635 8.70 32.60 -12.57
CA LYS A 635 7.59 33.46 -12.13
C LYS A 635 6.36 32.68 -11.64
N THR A 636 6.27 31.39 -11.95
CA THR A 636 5.17 30.52 -11.51
C THR A 636 5.51 29.84 -10.19
N PHE A 637 6.68 29.20 -10.08
CA PHE A 637 7.06 28.41 -8.90
C PHE A 637 7.96 29.14 -7.90
N GLY A 638 8.65 30.21 -8.31
CA GLY A 638 9.58 30.94 -7.45
C GLY A 638 10.64 30.03 -6.84
N ASN A 639 10.80 30.12 -5.51
CA ASN A 639 11.76 29.34 -4.74
C ASN A 639 11.17 28.05 -4.14
N SER A 640 9.96 27.65 -4.56
CA SER A 640 9.34 26.42 -4.08
C SER A 640 10.16 25.19 -4.45
N GLN A 641 10.18 24.23 -3.53
CA GLN A 641 10.90 22.97 -3.70
C GLN A 641 9.89 21.82 -3.78
N ILE A 642 10.26 20.76 -4.49
CA ILE A 642 9.36 19.61 -4.74
C ILE A 642 8.92 18.98 -3.42
N GLU A 643 9.82 18.88 -2.46
CA GLU A 643 9.55 18.33 -1.13
C GLU A 643 8.57 19.15 -0.30
N ASP A 644 8.26 20.40 -0.65
CA ASP A 644 7.30 21.22 0.11
C ASP A 644 5.84 21.01 -0.35
N PHE A 645 5.61 20.22 -1.40
CA PHE A 645 4.28 19.99 -1.97
C PHE A 645 3.39 19.14 -1.07
N TRP A 646 2.08 19.41 -1.13
CA TRP A 646 1.07 18.71 -0.33
C TRP A 646 0.82 17.28 -0.82
N LEU A 647 0.94 17.05 -2.13
CA LEU A 647 0.97 15.72 -2.72
C LEU A 647 2.40 15.34 -3.09
N GLU A 648 2.69 14.05 -3.02
CA GLU A 648 3.97 13.53 -3.50
C GLU A 648 4.05 13.72 -5.01
N PHE A 649 5.12 14.39 -5.43
CA PHE A 649 5.34 14.77 -6.82
C PHE A 649 6.71 14.32 -7.29
N TYR A 650 6.76 13.83 -8.53
CA TYR A 650 8.01 13.63 -9.22
C TYR A 650 7.97 14.16 -10.66
N CYS A 651 9.14 14.53 -11.15
CA CYS A 651 9.35 15.04 -12.49
C CYS A 651 10.35 14.16 -13.24
N ASN A 652 10.01 13.71 -14.45
CA ASN A 652 10.92 12.90 -15.28
C ASN A 652 11.75 13.78 -16.22
N THR A 653 13.02 13.44 -16.40
CA THR A 653 13.92 14.06 -17.39
C THR A 653 14.77 13.00 -18.07
N THR A 654 15.31 13.33 -19.24
CA THR A 654 16.28 12.49 -19.94
C THR A 654 17.69 13.01 -19.70
N ASN A 655 18.52 12.21 -19.02
CA ASN A 655 19.93 12.51 -18.82
C ASN A 655 20.74 11.97 -20.01
N ILE A 656 21.14 12.87 -20.91
CA ILE A 656 21.90 12.51 -22.11
C ILE A 656 23.38 12.26 -21.85
N SER A 657 23.91 12.71 -20.70
CA SER A 657 25.29 12.41 -20.30
C SER A 657 25.44 10.94 -19.88
N LYS A 658 24.37 10.34 -19.34
CA LYS A 658 24.34 8.95 -18.86
C LYS A 658 23.39 8.04 -19.66
N SER A 659 22.74 8.58 -20.69
CA SER A 659 21.76 7.89 -21.55
C SER A 659 20.66 7.15 -20.77
N ARG A 660 20.05 7.81 -19.77
CA ARG A 660 19.00 7.20 -18.92
C ARG A 660 17.94 8.21 -18.50
N SER A 661 16.76 7.71 -18.10
CA SER A 661 15.75 8.52 -17.42
C SER A 661 16.24 8.89 -16.01
N GLU A 662 15.92 10.10 -15.58
CA GLU A 662 16.24 10.61 -14.26
C GLU A 662 15.00 11.25 -13.64
N ILE A 663 14.60 10.69 -12.49
CA ILE A 663 13.41 11.09 -11.74
C ILE A 663 13.81 12.03 -10.61
N HIS A 664 13.17 13.19 -10.56
CA HIS A 664 13.42 14.23 -9.58
C HIS A 664 12.26 14.31 -8.58
N THR A 665 12.56 14.01 -7.31
CA THR A 665 11.61 14.07 -6.18
C THR A 665 11.97 15.15 -5.14
N SER A 666 13.06 15.89 -5.37
CA SER A 666 13.52 16.95 -4.47
C SER A 666 14.25 18.07 -5.21
N GLY A 667 14.32 19.25 -4.60
CA GLY A 667 15.00 20.44 -5.11
C GLY A 667 14.07 21.44 -5.81
N TYR A 668 14.64 22.45 -6.45
CA TYR A 668 13.87 23.57 -7.00
C TYR A 668 12.96 23.13 -8.15
N VAL A 669 11.65 23.29 -7.96
CA VAL A 669 10.62 22.84 -8.92
C VAL A 669 10.87 23.44 -10.30
N TRP A 670 11.14 24.76 -10.36
CA TRP A 670 11.30 25.45 -11.63
C TRP A 670 12.46 24.91 -12.47
N ARG A 671 13.55 24.41 -11.83
CA ARG A 671 14.71 23.86 -12.56
C ARG A 671 14.34 22.55 -13.22
N TYR A 672 13.75 21.61 -12.48
CA TYR A 672 13.46 20.27 -12.99
C TYR A 672 12.27 20.26 -13.94
N VAL A 673 11.22 21.05 -13.67
CA VAL A 673 10.12 21.27 -14.63
C VAL A 673 10.65 21.88 -15.92
N ARG A 674 11.54 22.87 -15.84
CA ARG A 674 12.19 23.43 -17.04
C ARG A 674 13.02 22.39 -17.79
N ALA A 675 13.82 21.59 -17.09
CA ALA A 675 14.61 20.53 -17.71
C ALA A 675 13.70 19.52 -18.42
N SER A 676 12.60 19.12 -17.77
CA SER A 676 11.59 18.21 -18.32
C SER A 676 10.84 18.79 -19.53
N MET A 677 10.81 20.11 -19.70
CA MET A 677 10.24 20.79 -20.88
C MET A 677 11.28 21.23 -21.91
N SER A 678 12.55 20.80 -21.79
CA SER A 678 13.64 21.22 -22.67
C SER A 678 13.73 20.33 -23.91
N LEU A 679 13.06 20.75 -24.99
CA LEU A 679 13.13 20.08 -26.29
C LEU A 679 14.47 20.37 -26.99
N ALA A 680 15.12 19.31 -27.49
CA ALA A 680 16.35 19.39 -28.25
C ALA A 680 16.17 20.27 -29.50
N GLY A 681 17.12 21.17 -29.75
CA GLY A 681 17.08 22.13 -30.84
C GLY A 681 16.27 23.41 -30.56
N LEU A 682 15.41 23.43 -29.53
CA LEU A 682 14.68 24.64 -29.12
C LEU A 682 15.31 25.32 -27.90
N LEU A 683 15.72 24.53 -26.91
CA LEU A 683 16.27 25.01 -25.65
C LEU A 683 17.60 24.30 -25.35
N PRO A 684 18.59 25.00 -24.77
CA PRO A 684 19.81 24.35 -24.31
C PRO A 684 19.50 23.39 -23.14
N PRO A 685 20.16 22.21 -23.07
CA PRO A 685 20.02 21.29 -21.93
C PRO A 685 20.22 21.98 -20.59
N LEU A 686 19.52 21.53 -19.54
CA LEU A 686 19.80 22.01 -18.18
C LEU A 686 20.96 21.22 -17.60
N CYS A 687 22.01 21.91 -17.14
CA CYS A 687 23.10 21.27 -16.42
C CYS A 687 22.78 21.15 -14.93
N ASP A 688 22.82 19.93 -14.40
CA ASP A 688 22.69 19.65 -12.97
C ASP A 688 23.78 18.66 -12.55
N GLU A 689 24.61 19.03 -11.57
CA GLU A 689 25.74 18.23 -11.08
C GLU A 689 26.66 17.67 -12.21
N GLY A 690 26.85 18.45 -13.28
CA GLY A 690 27.66 18.05 -14.44
C GLY A 690 26.96 17.14 -15.46
N SER A 691 25.71 16.72 -15.20
CA SER A 691 24.88 16.01 -16.17
C SER A 691 24.03 16.98 -17.00
N MET A 692 23.81 16.65 -18.27
CA MET A 692 22.91 17.38 -19.17
C MET A 692 21.52 16.75 -19.19
N LEU A 693 20.51 17.53 -18.82
CA LEU A 693 19.11 17.11 -18.73
C LEU A 693 18.28 17.74 -19.85
N LEU A 694 17.46 16.90 -20.50
CA LEU A 694 16.48 17.26 -21.51
C LEU A 694 15.09 16.73 -21.15
N ASP A 695 14.11 17.02 -22.03
CA ASP A 695 12.73 16.59 -21.89
C ASP A 695 12.62 15.09 -21.59
N GLY A 696 11.87 14.72 -20.55
CA GLY A 696 11.74 13.32 -20.13
C GLY A 696 11.03 12.44 -21.16
N GLY A 697 10.29 13.06 -22.08
CA GLY A 697 9.50 12.38 -23.09
C GLY A 697 10.34 11.61 -24.09
N TYR A 698 11.63 11.90 -24.24
CA TYR A 698 12.51 11.14 -25.14
C TYR A 698 12.67 9.67 -24.72
N ILE A 699 12.67 9.40 -23.40
CA ILE A 699 12.80 8.03 -22.87
C ILE A 699 11.44 7.48 -22.45
N ASP A 700 10.67 8.26 -21.70
CA ASP A 700 9.39 7.80 -21.14
C ASP A 700 8.43 8.98 -20.93
N ASN A 701 7.51 9.14 -21.88
CA ASN A 701 6.48 10.19 -21.79
C ASN A 701 5.40 9.87 -20.73
N LEU A 702 5.12 8.59 -20.46
CA LEU A 702 4.11 8.15 -19.51
C LEU A 702 4.72 7.17 -18.51
N THR A 703 5.26 7.72 -17.43
CA THR A 703 6.00 7.01 -16.36
C THR A 703 5.15 6.12 -15.45
N VAL A 704 4.27 5.30 -16.04
CA VAL A 704 3.38 4.35 -15.37
C VAL A 704 4.20 3.33 -14.58
N GLN A 705 5.30 2.85 -15.14
CA GLN A 705 6.16 1.88 -14.48
C GLN A 705 6.77 2.44 -13.19
N HIS A 706 7.26 3.69 -13.24
CA HIS A 706 7.78 4.35 -12.06
C HIS A 706 6.67 4.61 -11.03
N MET A 707 5.49 5.05 -11.46
CA MET A 707 4.32 5.23 -10.58
C MET A 707 3.93 3.92 -9.87
N LYS A 708 3.96 2.78 -10.57
CA LYS A 708 3.72 1.46 -9.97
C LYS A 708 4.77 1.12 -8.91
N SER A 709 6.04 1.44 -9.17
CA SER A 709 7.14 1.24 -8.20
C SER A 709 6.98 2.07 -6.92
N LEU A 710 6.25 3.18 -6.97
CA LEU A 710 5.90 3.99 -5.78
C LEU A 710 4.76 3.39 -4.96
N GLY A 711 4.16 2.27 -5.40
CA GLY A 711 3.08 1.58 -4.70
C GLY A 711 1.68 2.08 -5.06
N ALA A 712 1.50 2.65 -6.26
CA ALA A 712 0.18 2.98 -6.79
C ALA A 712 -0.57 1.72 -7.22
N ASP A 713 -1.78 1.54 -6.70
CA ASP A 713 -2.65 0.41 -7.07
C ASP A 713 -3.34 0.68 -8.40
N VAL A 714 -4.04 1.82 -8.47
CA VAL A 714 -4.70 2.34 -9.66
C VAL A 714 -3.92 3.54 -10.18
N ILE A 715 -3.67 3.59 -11.48
CA ILE A 715 -2.91 4.67 -12.14
C ILE A 715 -3.78 5.25 -13.26
N PHE A 716 -4.08 6.55 -13.20
CA PHE A 716 -4.64 7.28 -14.33
C PHE A 716 -3.48 7.88 -15.14
N ALA A 717 -3.30 7.41 -16.38
CA ALA A 717 -2.23 7.83 -17.26
C ALA A 717 -2.80 8.66 -18.42
N VAL A 718 -2.51 9.96 -18.44
CA VAL A 718 -3.05 10.90 -19.43
C VAL A 718 -2.03 11.19 -20.51
N ASP A 719 -2.26 10.66 -21.71
CA ASP A 719 -1.42 10.89 -22.87
C ASP A 719 -1.89 12.10 -23.68
N VAL A 720 -0.96 13.02 -23.96
CA VAL A 720 -1.18 14.19 -24.80
C VAL A 720 -0.15 14.31 -25.93
N GLY A 721 0.59 13.23 -26.20
CA GLY A 721 1.64 13.17 -27.24
C GLY A 721 1.06 13.22 -28.67
N SER A 722 1.92 13.43 -29.67
CA SER A 722 1.53 13.31 -31.08
C SER A 722 1.39 11.85 -31.51
N LEU A 723 0.43 11.56 -32.39
CA LEU A 723 0.41 10.31 -33.15
C LEU A 723 1.35 10.44 -34.34
N ASP A 724 2.28 9.51 -34.46
CA ASP A 724 3.08 9.35 -35.67
C ASP A 724 2.29 8.55 -36.71
N ASP A 725 2.49 8.89 -37.99
CA ASP A 725 1.92 8.12 -39.09
C ASP A 725 2.64 6.77 -39.22
N ASN A 726 1.92 5.71 -38.90
CA ASN A 726 2.38 4.33 -38.93
C ASN A 726 1.98 3.60 -40.22
N GLN A 727 1.54 4.32 -41.26
CA GLN A 727 1.25 3.70 -42.55
C GLN A 727 2.46 2.92 -43.07
N PRO A 728 2.28 1.63 -43.44
CA PRO A 728 3.34 0.83 -44.02
C PRO A 728 3.93 1.50 -45.27
N GLN A 729 5.25 1.64 -45.28
CA GLN A 729 5.97 2.24 -46.39
C GLN A 729 6.45 1.14 -47.34
N ALA A 730 6.22 1.29 -48.64
CA ALA A 730 6.53 0.27 -49.65
C ALA A 730 7.30 0.87 -50.84
N PHE A 731 8.35 1.66 -50.57
CA PHE A 731 9.16 2.30 -51.60
C PHE A 731 10.39 1.48 -52.07
N GLY A 732 10.51 0.20 -51.66
CA GLY A 732 11.58 -0.73 -52.07
C GLY A 732 12.94 -0.45 -51.42
N ASP A 733 14.01 -1.07 -51.95
CA ASP A 733 15.38 -0.99 -51.40
C ASP A 733 16.09 0.35 -51.69
N SER A 734 15.52 1.20 -52.54
CA SER A 734 16.07 2.52 -52.86
C SER A 734 14.97 3.55 -53.15
N LEU A 735 15.14 4.77 -52.62
CA LEU A 735 14.19 5.87 -52.79
C LEU A 735 14.79 6.97 -53.67
N SER A 736 14.17 7.25 -54.82
CA SER A 736 14.55 8.40 -55.64
C SER A 736 14.00 9.69 -55.03
N GLY A 737 14.88 10.67 -54.76
CA GLY A 737 14.47 11.97 -54.20
C GLY A 737 13.52 12.76 -55.11
N PHE A 738 13.65 12.61 -56.44
CA PHE A 738 12.73 13.22 -57.40
C PHE A 738 11.34 12.56 -57.36
N TRP A 739 11.28 11.23 -57.20
CA TRP A 739 10.02 10.52 -57.00
C TRP A 739 9.35 10.92 -55.69
N ALA A 740 10.09 11.01 -54.58
CA ALA A 740 9.56 11.43 -53.29
C ALA A 740 8.96 12.86 -53.33
N LEU A 741 9.61 13.77 -54.07
CA LEU A 741 9.11 15.13 -54.28
C LEU A 741 7.81 15.14 -55.11
N LEU A 742 7.76 14.39 -56.21
CA LEU A 742 6.57 14.27 -57.06
C LEU A 742 5.41 13.58 -56.35
N ASN A 743 5.70 12.51 -55.59
CA ASN A 743 4.71 11.77 -54.81
C ASN A 743 4.04 12.68 -53.77
N ARG A 744 4.84 13.55 -53.14
CA ARG A 744 4.37 14.52 -52.15
C ARG A 744 3.49 15.62 -52.73
N TRP A 745 3.60 15.88 -54.03
CA TRP A 745 2.75 16.83 -54.75
C TRP A 745 1.58 16.16 -55.49
N ASN A 746 1.51 14.83 -55.51
CA ASN A 746 0.43 14.08 -56.17
C ASN A 746 -0.62 13.60 -55.16
N PRO A 747 -1.77 14.28 -55.04
CA PRO A 747 -2.84 13.89 -54.11
C PRO A 747 -3.54 12.57 -54.47
N PHE A 748 -3.27 12.00 -55.65
CA PHE A 748 -3.85 10.73 -56.13
C PHE A 748 -2.85 9.55 -56.07
N SER A 749 -1.71 9.70 -55.40
CA SER A 749 -0.75 8.60 -55.28
C SER A 749 -1.26 7.49 -54.36
N ALA A 750 -1.04 6.23 -54.77
CA ALA A 750 -1.32 5.05 -53.95
C ALA A 750 -0.25 4.79 -52.88
N PHE A 751 0.89 5.50 -52.93
CA PHE A 751 2.00 5.34 -51.98
C PHE A 751 2.02 6.46 -50.96
N ALA A 752 2.07 6.09 -49.68
CA ALA A 752 2.30 7.03 -48.58
C ALA A 752 3.61 7.81 -48.80
N ASN A 753 3.64 9.07 -48.36
CA ASN A 753 4.84 9.87 -48.50
C ASN A 753 5.95 9.32 -47.60
N PRO A 754 7.16 9.12 -48.12
CA PRO A 754 8.28 8.69 -47.30
C PRO A 754 8.61 9.78 -46.27
N PRO A 755 8.96 9.41 -45.03
CA PRO A 755 9.22 10.37 -43.97
C PRO A 755 10.46 11.22 -44.29
N THR A 756 10.41 12.50 -43.93
CA THR A 756 11.57 13.40 -44.10
C THR A 756 12.71 13.04 -43.14
N LEU A 757 13.95 13.45 -43.43
CA LEU A 757 15.08 13.25 -42.50
C LEU A 757 14.78 13.82 -41.10
N SER A 758 14.09 14.97 -41.04
CA SER A 758 13.62 15.57 -39.79
C SER A 758 12.58 14.72 -39.06
N GLU A 759 11.64 14.09 -39.78
CA GLU A 759 10.66 13.18 -39.18
C GLU A 759 11.31 11.89 -38.70
N ILE A 760 12.28 11.35 -39.46
CA ILE A 760 13.05 10.17 -39.05
C ILE A 760 13.85 10.48 -37.78
N GLN A 761 14.54 11.62 -37.72
CA GLN A 761 15.27 12.06 -36.52
C GLN A 761 14.34 12.27 -35.32
N ALA A 762 13.16 12.85 -35.53
CA ALA A 762 12.15 13.01 -34.48
C ALA A 762 11.66 11.64 -33.97
N ARG A 763 11.30 10.71 -34.86
CA ARG A 763 10.88 9.35 -34.49
C ARG A 763 11.97 8.58 -33.74
N LEU A 764 13.21 8.66 -34.21
CA LEU A 764 14.36 8.06 -33.53
C LEU A 764 14.58 8.62 -32.13
N ALA A 765 14.32 9.92 -31.92
CA ALA A 765 14.47 10.54 -30.62
C ALA A 765 13.45 10.03 -29.58
N TYR A 766 12.27 9.57 -30.01
CA TYR A 766 11.18 9.10 -29.14
C TYR A 766 10.97 7.58 -29.17
N VAL A 767 11.81 6.82 -29.87
CA VAL A 767 11.63 5.37 -30.07
C VAL A 767 11.51 4.60 -28.74
N SER A 768 12.32 4.97 -27.75
CA SER A 768 12.26 4.38 -26.40
C SER A 768 10.94 4.69 -25.70
N SER A 769 10.41 5.89 -25.90
CA SER A 769 9.14 6.30 -25.28
C SER A 769 7.93 5.62 -25.91
N VAL A 770 7.99 5.25 -27.19
CA VAL A 770 6.90 4.49 -27.83
C VAL A 770 6.79 3.09 -27.24
N ASP A 771 7.93 2.42 -27.02
CA ASP A 771 7.96 1.12 -26.32
C ASP A 771 7.42 1.23 -24.88
N ALA A 772 7.85 2.25 -24.13
CA ALA A 772 7.34 2.51 -22.78
C ALA A 772 5.82 2.77 -22.77
N LEU A 773 5.31 3.49 -23.77
CA LEU A 773 3.88 3.79 -23.93
C LEU A 773 3.05 2.53 -24.19
N GLU A 774 3.51 1.62 -25.06
CA GLU A 774 2.80 0.36 -25.32
C GLU A 774 2.76 -0.53 -24.07
N ARG A 775 3.86 -0.58 -23.30
CA ARG A 775 3.86 -1.26 -21.99
C ARG A 775 2.93 -0.60 -20.99
N ALA A 776 2.85 0.74 -20.97
CA ALA A 776 1.95 1.46 -20.07
C ALA A 776 0.48 1.11 -20.32
N LYS A 777 0.07 0.86 -21.57
CA LYS A 777 -1.31 0.47 -21.92
C LYS A 777 -1.69 -0.92 -21.41
N THR A 778 -0.73 -1.85 -21.35
CA THR A 778 -0.96 -3.24 -20.91
C THR A 778 -0.73 -3.45 -19.42
N THR A 779 -0.22 -2.44 -18.70
CA THR A 779 0.11 -2.54 -17.27
C THR A 779 -1.15 -2.72 -16.40
N PRO A 780 -1.21 -3.74 -15.53
CA PRO A 780 -2.34 -3.96 -14.62
C PRO A 780 -2.60 -2.76 -13.67
N GLY A 781 -3.86 -2.34 -13.60
CA GLY A 781 -4.28 -1.17 -12.80
C GLY A 781 -4.06 0.18 -13.48
N CYS A 782 -3.43 0.21 -14.67
CA CYS A 782 -3.36 1.41 -15.49
C CYS A 782 -4.71 1.68 -16.16
N ARG A 783 -5.11 2.97 -16.17
CA ARG A 783 -6.27 3.52 -16.85
C ARG A 783 -5.74 4.56 -17.82
N TYR A 784 -5.53 4.11 -19.05
CA TYR A 784 -5.00 4.94 -20.12
C TYR A 784 -6.08 5.89 -20.66
N MET A 785 -5.74 7.18 -20.71
CA MET A 785 -6.63 8.27 -21.12
C MET A 785 -5.93 9.08 -22.21
N ARG A 786 -6.57 9.22 -23.37
CA ARG A 786 -6.08 10.08 -24.46
C ARG A 786 -7.22 10.97 -24.96
N PRO A 787 -7.28 12.26 -24.58
CA PRO A 787 -8.30 13.17 -25.06
C PRO A 787 -8.12 13.46 -26.57
N PRO A 788 -9.19 13.89 -27.28
CA PRO A 788 -9.15 14.19 -28.72
C PRO A 788 -8.47 15.54 -29.01
N ILE A 789 -7.15 15.60 -28.83
CA ILE A 789 -6.34 16.82 -28.87
C ILE A 789 -5.51 16.99 -30.16
N ASP A 790 -5.69 16.12 -31.15
CA ASP A 790 -4.86 16.09 -32.37
C ASP A 790 -5.03 17.34 -33.25
N ALA A 791 -6.16 18.04 -33.12
CA ALA A 791 -6.45 19.29 -33.83
C ALA A 791 -5.58 20.49 -33.40
N TYR A 792 -4.86 20.39 -32.27
CA TYR A 792 -4.06 21.49 -31.72
C TYR A 792 -2.56 21.27 -31.96
N GLY A 793 -1.84 22.33 -32.27
CA GLY A 793 -0.38 22.30 -32.33
C GLY A 793 0.26 22.22 -30.93
N THR A 794 1.52 21.78 -30.86
CA THR A 794 2.29 21.75 -29.60
C THR A 794 2.61 23.13 -29.04
N LEU A 795 2.38 24.21 -29.81
CA LEU A 795 2.64 25.59 -29.42
C LEU A 795 1.37 26.46 -29.30
N ASP A 796 0.17 25.89 -29.44
CA ASP A 796 -1.12 26.60 -29.44
C ASP A 796 -1.59 27.05 -28.03
N PHE A 797 -0.70 27.59 -27.21
CA PHE A 797 -1.00 27.99 -25.82
C PHE A 797 -2.08 29.09 -25.70
N ALA A 798 -2.35 29.82 -26.78
CA ALA A 798 -3.42 30.83 -26.83
C ALA A 798 -4.83 30.22 -26.72
N LYS A 799 -5.01 28.94 -27.10
CA LYS A 799 -6.30 28.22 -27.07
C LYS A 799 -6.57 27.54 -25.72
N PHE A 800 -6.13 28.15 -24.63
CA PHE A 800 -6.17 27.55 -23.29
C PHE A 800 -7.58 27.09 -22.88
N ASP A 801 -8.57 27.97 -22.97
CA ASP A 801 -9.92 27.66 -22.49
C ASP A 801 -10.58 26.54 -23.30
N GLU A 802 -10.31 26.49 -24.61
CA GLU A 802 -10.83 25.47 -25.53
C GLU A 802 -10.24 24.08 -25.23
N ILE A 803 -8.90 23.99 -25.10
CA ILE A 803 -8.21 22.72 -24.83
C ILE A 803 -8.56 22.20 -23.43
N CYS A 804 -8.67 23.08 -22.44
CA CYS A 804 -9.09 22.70 -21.08
C CYS A 804 -10.52 22.14 -21.06
N GLU A 805 -11.47 22.80 -21.75
CA GLU A 805 -12.85 22.33 -21.79
C GLU A 805 -12.98 20.99 -22.51
N LEU A 806 -12.23 20.79 -23.60
CA LEU A 806 -12.18 19.51 -24.31
C LEU A 806 -11.67 18.37 -23.40
N GLY A 807 -10.61 18.63 -22.62
CA GLY A 807 -10.11 17.67 -21.64
C GLY A 807 -11.14 17.35 -20.55
N TYR A 808 -11.91 18.35 -20.11
CA TYR A 808 -12.95 18.18 -19.09
C TYR A 808 -14.14 17.34 -19.59
N GLN A 809 -14.63 17.62 -20.80
CA GLN A 809 -15.72 16.85 -21.41
C GLN A 809 -15.32 15.39 -21.64
N PHE A 810 -14.12 15.16 -22.19
CA PHE A 810 -13.57 13.82 -22.35
C PHE A 810 -13.44 13.09 -21.01
N GLY A 811 -12.87 13.75 -19.99
CA GLY A 811 -12.71 13.16 -18.66
C GLY A 811 -14.05 12.75 -18.05
N LYS A 812 -15.09 13.57 -18.20
CA LYS A 812 -16.45 13.23 -17.72
C LYS A 812 -17.05 12.01 -18.43
N GLN A 813 -16.92 11.94 -19.75
CA GLN A 813 -17.42 10.81 -20.54
C GLN A 813 -16.70 9.52 -20.17
N TYR A 814 -15.36 9.54 -20.15
CA TYR A 814 -14.54 8.38 -19.79
C TYR A 814 -14.86 7.84 -18.38
N LEU A 815 -15.04 8.73 -17.41
CA LEU A 815 -15.40 8.34 -16.04
C LEU A 815 -16.84 7.81 -15.92
N ALA A 816 -17.76 8.27 -16.76
CA ALA A 816 -19.10 7.72 -16.83
C ALA A 816 -19.07 6.28 -17.39
N GLU A 817 -18.32 6.04 -18.47
CA GLU A 817 -18.15 4.70 -19.05
C GLU A 817 -17.52 3.72 -18.04
N LEU A 818 -16.48 4.14 -17.32
CA LEU A 818 -15.88 3.30 -16.28
C LEU A 818 -16.84 3.00 -15.12
N ARG A 819 -17.80 3.90 -14.86
CA ARG A 819 -18.81 3.72 -13.82
C ARG A 819 -19.84 2.68 -14.28
N GLU A 820 -20.27 2.75 -15.53
CA GLU A 820 -21.19 1.78 -16.13
C GLU A 820 -20.58 0.38 -16.20
N GLN A 821 -19.27 0.28 -16.43
CA GLN A 821 -18.55 -1.00 -16.42
C GLN A 821 -18.32 -1.58 -15.01
N GLY A 822 -18.67 -0.85 -13.94
CA GLY A 822 -18.45 -1.27 -12.56
C GLY A 822 -16.97 -1.35 -12.15
N VAL A 823 -16.07 -0.73 -12.92
CA VAL A 823 -14.61 -0.79 -12.73
C VAL A 823 -14.12 0.31 -11.78
N LEU A 824 -14.91 1.36 -11.57
CA LEU A 824 -14.57 2.46 -10.66
C LEU A 824 -14.67 2.01 -9.19
N PRO A 825 -13.59 2.15 -8.40
CA PRO A 825 -13.61 1.84 -6.97
C PRO A 825 -14.28 2.98 -6.21
N VAL A 826 -15.59 3.13 -6.34
CA VAL A 826 -16.37 4.01 -5.48
C VAL A 826 -17.19 3.12 -4.56
N MET A 827 -16.81 3.09 -3.28
CA MET A 827 -17.76 2.67 -2.24
C MET A 827 -18.93 3.65 -2.30
N GLU A 828 -20.09 3.18 -2.71
CA GLU A 828 -21.32 3.96 -2.63
C GLU A 828 -21.55 4.40 -1.18
N GLU A 829 -21.34 5.69 -0.88
CA GLU A 829 -22.18 6.32 0.13
C GLU A 829 -23.57 6.46 -0.52
N THR A 830 -24.45 5.51 -0.19
CA THR A 830 -25.87 5.52 -0.56
C THR A 830 -26.45 6.92 -0.36
N GLU A 831 -27.26 7.43 -1.29
CA GLU A 831 -27.86 8.77 -1.20
C GLU A 831 -28.55 9.03 0.14
N GLU A 832 -29.05 7.98 0.80
CA GLU A 832 -29.59 8.01 2.16
C GLU A 832 -28.57 8.50 3.21
N LYS A 833 -27.32 8.02 3.18
CA LYS A 833 -26.25 8.47 4.09
C LYS A 833 -25.83 9.92 3.81
N ARG A 834 -25.86 10.33 2.55
CA ARG A 834 -25.58 11.71 2.13
C ARG A 834 -26.67 12.69 2.60
N ASN A 835 -27.93 12.26 2.57
CA ASN A 835 -29.07 13.01 3.10
C ASN A 835 -29.07 13.05 4.65
N LEU A 836 -28.70 11.96 5.33
CA LEU A 836 -28.50 11.93 6.78
C LEU A 836 -27.38 12.87 7.27
N ARG A 837 -26.29 13.02 6.50
CA ARG A 837 -25.25 14.01 6.84
C ARG A 837 -25.70 15.45 6.61
N ARG A 838 -26.50 15.72 5.57
CA ARG A 838 -27.09 17.05 5.34
C ARG A 838 -28.05 17.47 6.45
N THR A 839 -28.76 16.53 7.07
CA THR A 839 -29.64 16.83 8.22
C THR A 839 -28.87 17.00 9.53
N MET A 840 -27.68 16.40 9.68
CA MET A 840 -26.82 16.55 10.87
C MET A 840 -25.82 17.72 10.80
N ALA A 841 -25.71 18.43 9.68
CA ALA A 841 -24.92 19.65 9.60
C ALA A 841 -25.56 20.75 10.46
N PRO A 842 -24.84 21.39 11.40
CA PRO A 842 -25.41 22.43 12.24
C PRO A 842 -25.86 23.59 11.36
N ARG A 843 -27.17 23.84 11.31
CA ARG A 843 -27.75 25.03 10.69
C ARG A 843 -27.07 26.25 11.33
N ARG A 844 -26.30 27.00 10.54
CA ARG A 844 -25.81 28.32 10.94
C ARG A 844 -27.03 29.15 11.34
N ALA A 845 -27.14 29.47 12.62
CA ALA A 845 -28.01 30.54 13.08
C ALA A 845 -27.52 31.83 12.41
N SER A 846 -28.35 32.39 11.54
CA SER A 846 -28.22 33.75 11.06
C SER A 846 -28.31 34.70 12.26
N ILE A 847 -27.24 35.43 12.54
CA ILE A 847 -27.29 36.73 13.21
C ILE A 847 -27.07 37.77 12.11
#